data_AF-A0A2T5B3Q9-F1
#
_entry.id   AF-A0A2T5B3Q9-F1
#
_cell.length_a   1.000
_cell.length_b   1.000
_cell.length_c   1.000
_cell.angle_alpha   90.00
_cell.angle_beta   90.00
_cell.angle_gamma   90.00
#
_symmetry.space_group_name_H-M   'P 1'
#
loop_
_entity.id
_entity.type
_entity.pdbx_description
1 polymer ?
#
loop_
_entity_poly.entity_id
_entity_poly.type
_entity_poly.pdbx_seq_one_letter_code
_entity_poly.pdbx_strand_id
1 'polypeptide(L)'
;MAKPELTILRSATDYKRMPWKNGGGETVEIAVFPAGATIADFDWRVSMATVASDGPFSAFPGIDRTLSILSGDGMALDIDGRPPVRLTGDDAPLPFPADAPTSATLLGGTITDLNVMTRRGAFSHTVTRLKVSEPAPLNSDATVTLILCHKGDVTLTVGDRDVRLSTLDSAIAAAPGDILLSSAAPAELFVVEIRACEAKRSATELSAAFLDELRAIVGEPNLKTGDAVANIDYGVTAGNLGTTAVALPGSTKEVAAVVKACAAHGVAIVTHGGRTGLVGGGLSTPGELVLSTAHLNRIERLSPVERVAVVEAGVTLQALQTAAAEHRLEPGIDLPSRGSATIGGMVSTNAGGITAFRYGVMRHRVLGMEAVLPDGSIYSDLTRVVKNSAGYDLKHLFIGAEGTLGIVTRIAVKLEPMPAATATVLFGLPSVEAALDTARFAFDVRSGHLRAAEAIWNSYFRLTAGHHQWSATDFAPDHPINLLISLGGADEEQLQVELERLYEQVVEKYPETSAVVATSGAQEADLWRLREDTDLIYRKHPAAPSYDVSVPLSEIDAYASRCVAELKAIDPALEPYLFGHLADGNLHLVLNAAGADVTREKLAAVEAVLYRDIVAIGGSFSAEHGIGSKRVHSLRDTADPVKLALMRQIKADLDTAAILNPGKVLG
;
A
#
# COMPACT_ATOMS: atom_id res chain seq x y z
N MET A 1 -24.67 -4.63 22.22
CA MET A 1 -25.17 -4.38 20.85
C MET A 1 -24.75 -2.97 20.47
N ALA A 2 -23.90 -2.83 19.45
CA ALA A 2 -23.50 -1.52 18.93
C ALA A 2 -24.72 -0.81 18.33
N LYS A 3 -24.87 0.49 18.57
CA LYS A 3 -25.95 1.29 17.96
C LYS A 3 -25.72 1.34 16.44
N PRO A 4 -26.76 1.19 15.59
CA PRO A 4 -26.58 1.28 14.14
C PRO A 4 -26.09 2.68 13.77
N GLU A 5 -24.93 2.77 13.12
CA GLU A 5 -24.44 4.03 12.57
C GLU A 5 -25.14 4.29 11.24
N LEU A 6 -25.90 5.38 11.17
CA LEU A 6 -26.59 5.84 9.96
C LEU A 6 -25.69 6.83 9.22
N THR A 7 -25.31 6.50 7.98
CA THR A 7 -24.68 7.44 7.04
C THR A 7 -25.76 8.10 6.20
N ILE A 8 -25.78 9.43 6.17
CA ILE A 8 -26.77 10.20 5.41
C ILE A 8 -26.10 10.77 4.17
N LEU A 9 -26.73 10.55 3.02
CA LEU A 9 -26.27 11.04 1.74
C LEU A 9 -27.32 11.99 1.17
N ARG A 10 -26.94 13.24 1.01
CA ARG A 10 -27.77 14.31 0.45
C ARG A 10 -27.63 14.32 -1.05
N SER A 11 -28.75 14.25 -1.75
CA SER A 11 -28.77 14.16 -3.22
C SER A 11 -28.11 15.35 -3.93
N ALA A 12 -28.09 16.51 -3.27
CA ALA A 12 -27.52 17.74 -3.79
C ALA A 12 -25.97 17.79 -3.72
N THR A 13 -25.35 17.09 -2.77
CA THR A 13 -23.91 17.25 -2.47
C THR A 13 -23.12 15.95 -2.53
N ASP A 14 -23.73 14.82 -2.20
CA ASP A 14 -22.98 13.60 -1.88
C ASP A 14 -23.01 12.57 -3.02
N TYR A 15 -23.94 12.71 -3.98
CA TYR A 15 -24.07 11.79 -5.10
C TYR A 15 -23.08 12.11 -6.23
N LYS A 16 -22.43 11.07 -6.75
CA LYS A 16 -21.48 11.21 -7.86
C LYS A 16 -22.20 11.14 -9.20
N ARG A 17 -22.15 12.22 -9.97
CA ARG A 17 -22.79 12.32 -11.30
C ARG A 17 -21.79 12.02 -12.42
N MET A 18 -22.19 11.16 -13.35
CA MET A 18 -21.36 10.66 -14.44
C MET A 18 -22.15 10.63 -15.75
N PRO A 19 -21.94 11.61 -16.65
CA PRO A 19 -22.52 11.59 -17.98
C PRO A 19 -22.05 10.37 -18.77
N TRP A 20 -22.94 9.77 -19.57
CA TRP A 20 -22.58 8.64 -20.41
C TRP A 20 -21.74 9.09 -21.62
N LYS A 21 -20.73 8.30 -21.98
CA LYS A 21 -19.83 8.60 -23.12
C LYS A 21 -20.57 8.75 -24.46
N ASN A 22 -21.72 8.10 -24.61
CA ASN A 22 -22.54 8.15 -25.82
C ASN A 22 -23.55 9.32 -25.83
N GLY A 23 -23.58 10.14 -24.77
CA GLY A 23 -24.52 11.27 -24.65
C GLY A 23 -25.99 10.88 -24.44
N GLY A 24 -26.30 9.58 -24.30
CA GLY A 24 -27.67 9.07 -24.17
C GLY A 24 -28.27 9.15 -22.76
N GLY A 25 -27.52 9.68 -21.78
CA GLY A 25 -27.95 9.69 -20.38
C GLY A 25 -26.87 10.13 -19.38
N GLU A 26 -27.24 10.06 -18.11
CA GLU A 26 -26.38 10.29 -16.95
C GLU A 26 -26.61 9.18 -15.91
N THR A 27 -25.54 8.74 -15.23
CA THR A 27 -25.67 7.96 -14.00
C THR A 27 -25.34 8.82 -12.78
N VAL A 28 -26.24 8.82 -11.80
CA VAL A 28 -26.06 9.41 -10.48
C VAL A 28 -25.82 8.26 -9.50
N GLU A 29 -24.57 8.05 -9.11
CA GLU A 29 -24.21 7.04 -8.14
C GLU A 29 -24.56 7.49 -6.72
N ILE A 30 -25.36 6.66 -6.05
CA ILE A 30 -25.77 6.87 -4.66
C ILE A 30 -24.73 6.23 -3.74
N ALA A 31 -24.40 4.96 -3.97
CA ALA A 31 -23.44 4.22 -3.17
C ALA A 31 -22.81 3.06 -3.93
N VAL A 32 -21.58 2.70 -3.58
CA VAL A 32 -20.83 1.59 -4.16
C VAL A 32 -19.97 0.92 -3.09
N PHE A 33 -19.76 -0.39 -3.21
CA PHE A 33 -18.86 -1.15 -2.36
C PHE A 33 -17.89 -2.03 -3.18
N PRO A 34 -16.62 -2.16 -2.77
CA PRO A 34 -15.97 -1.33 -1.74
C PRO A 34 -16.00 0.16 -2.11
N ALA A 35 -15.88 1.03 -1.12
CA ALA A 35 -15.96 2.48 -1.35
C ALA A 35 -14.92 2.90 -2.40
N GLY A 36 -15.35 3.61 -3.44
CA GLY A 36 -14.49 4.02 -4.55
C GLY A 36 -14.26 2.96 -5.64
N ALA A 37 -14.94 1.81 -5.59
CA ALA A 37 -14.91 0.82 -6.66
C ALA A 37 -15.42 1.39 -7.99
N THR A 38 -14.87 0.87 -9.08
CA THR A 38 -15.25 1.20 -10.45
C THR A 38 -16.32 0.23 -10.96
N ILE A 39 -16.77 0.45 -12.20
CA ILE A 39 -17.73 -0.45 -12.85
C ILE A 39 -17.17 -1.86 -13.10
N ALA A 40 -15.85 -2.06 -13.02
CA ALA A 40 -15.19 -3.35 -13.27
C ALA A 40 -15.07 -4.23 -12.01
N ASP A 41 -15.03 -3.62 -10.83
CA ASP A 41 -14.60 -4.27 -9.58
C ASP A 41 -15.54 -4.03 -8.40
N PHE A 42 -16.72 -3.43 -8.61
CA PHE A 42 -17.71 -3.32 -7.55
C PHE A 42 -18.27 -4.69 -7.14
N ASP A 43 -18.55 -4.81 -5.85
CA ASP A 43 -19.24 -5.93 -5.24
C ASP A 43 -20.75 -5.68 -5.21
N TRP A 44 -21.15 -4.45 -4.89
CA TRP A 44 -22.51 -3.96 -5.10
C TRP A 44 -22.53 -2.47 -5.40
N ARG A 45 -23.58 -2.02 -6.08
CA ARG A 45 -23.73 -0.64 -6.54
C ARG A 45 -25.21 -0.23 -6.56
N VAL A 46 -25.51 0.95 -6.05
CA VAL A 46 -26.83 1.58 -6.09
C VAL A 46 -26.70 2.93 -6.78
N SER A 47 -27.47 3.13 -7.84
CA SER A 47 -27.40 4.35 -8.66
C SER A 47 -28.75 4.68 -9.26
N MET A 48 -28.92 5.93 -9.70
CA MET A 48 -30.01 6.34 -10.58
C MET A 48 -29.47 6.56 -11.99
N ALA A 49 -30.25 6.24 -13.01
CA ALA A 49 -29.89 6.49 -14.40
C ALA A 49 -30.96 7.29 -15.12
N THR A 50 -30.56 8.37 -15.78
CA THR A 50 -31.42 9.10 -16.72
C THR A 50 -31.25 8.48 -18.11
N VAL A 51 -32.33 7.93 -18.67
CA VAL A 51 -32.34 7.30 -19.99
C VAL A 51 -33.11 8.20 -20.95
N ALA A 52 -32.40 8.80 -21.91
CA ALA A 52 -32.98 9.80 -22.82
C ALA A 52 -33.31 9.26 -24.22
N SER A 53 -32.84 8.05 -24.56
CA SER A 53 -33.12 7.40 -25.84
C SER A 53 -33.20 5.88 -25.70
N ASP A 54 -33.87 5.23 -26.64
CA ASP A 54 -33.85 3.78 -26.79
C ASP A 54 -32.42 3.25 -26.96
N GLY A 55 -32.17 2.03 -26.49
CA GLY A 55 -30.86 1.41 -26.70
C GLY A 55 -30.53 0.25 -25.77
N PRO A 56 -29.36 -0.36 -25.98
CA PRO A 56 -28.89 -1.47 -25.17
C PRO A 56 -28.44 -1.01 -23.77
N PHE A 57 -28.67 -1.84 -22.78
CA PHE A 57 -28.08 -1.71 -21.45
C PHE A 57 -26.70 -2.39 -21.42
N SER A 58 -25.80 -1.89 -20.57
CA SER A 58 -24.52 -2.53 -20.35
C SER A 58 -24.69 -3.89 -19.69
N ALA A 59 -23.99 -4.90 -20.21
CA ALA A 59 -23.95 -6.24 -19.65
C ALA A 59 -22.82 -6.37 -18.62
N PHE A 60 -23.10 -7.05 -17.50
CA PHE A 60 -22.12 -7.31 -16.44
C PHE A 60 -22.10 -8.79 -16.07
N PRO A 61 -21.06 -9.54 -16.49
CA PRO A 61 -20.87 -10.95 -16.13
C PRO A 61 -20.99 -11.20 -14.63
N GLY A 62 -21.88 -12.13 -14.24
CA GLY A 62 -22.01 -12.56 -12.84
C GLY A 62 -22.61 -11.50 -11.90
N ILE A 63 -23.33 -10.51 -12.42
CA ILE A 63 -24.04 -9.49 -11.63
C ILE A 63 -25.54 -9.72 -11.74
N ASP A 64 -26.24 -9.63 -10.60
CA ASP A 64 -27.70 -9.54 -10.56
C ASP A 64 -28.13 -8.09 -10.45
N ARG A 65 -29.20 -7.70 -11.16
CA ARG A 65 -29.69 -6.32 -11.25
C ARG A 65 -31.17 -6.23 -10.89
N THR A 66 -31.57 -5.14 -10.25
CA THR A 66 -32.98 -4.73 -10.12
C THR A 66 -33.18 -3.31 -10.62
N LEU A 67 -34.19 -3.10 -11.47
CA LEU A 67 -34.59 -1.78 -11.98
C LEU A 67 -35.94 -1.34 -11.41
N SER A 68 -36.11 -0.03 -11.19
CA SER A 68 -37.41 0.58 -10.87
C SER A 68 -37.50 1.96 -11.47
N ILE A 69 -38.64 2.32 -12.08
CA ILE A 69 -38.83 3.68 -12.60
C ILE A 69 -39.11 4.64 -11.44
N LEU A 70 -38.36 5.74 -11.40
CA LEU A 70 -38.55 6.85 -10.47
C LEU A 70 -39.37 7.97 -11.11
N SER A 71 -39.15 8.26 -12.40
CA SER A 71 -39.89 9.31 -13.11
C SER A 71 -39.96 9.06 -14.62
N GLY A 72 -40.98 9.62 -15.28
CA GLY A 72 -41.26 9.47 -16.71
C GLY A 72 -42.27 8.35 -17.02
N ASP A 73 -42.62 8.18 -18.29
CA ASP A 73 -43.73 7.29 -18.72
C ASP A 73 -43.38 5.80 -18.63
N GLY A 74 -42.10 5.48 -18.41
CA GLY A 74 -41.56 4.12 -18.27
C GLY A 74 -40.85 3.62 -19.54
N MET A 75 -40.45 2.34 -19.51
CA MET A 75 -39.77 1.67 -20.61
C MET A 75 -40.28 0.24 -20.81
N ALA A 76 -40.17 -0.28 -22.02
CA ALA A 76 -40.23 -1.70 -22.31
C ALA A 76 -38.81 -2.27 -22.32
N LEU A 77 -38.57 -3.33 -21.54
CA LEU A 77 -37.30 -4.04 -21.46
C LEU A 77 -37.41 -5.36 -22.22
N ASP A 78 -36.57 -5.52 -23.24
CA ASP A 78 -36.32 -6.78 -23.91
C ASP A 78 -35.08 -7.42 -23.28
N ILE A 79 -35.27 -8.48 -22.50
CA ILE A 79 -34.23 -9.19 -21.76
C ILE A 79 -34.15 -10.59 -22.35
N ASP A 80 -32.96 -10.96 -22.84
CA ASP A 80 -32.77 -12.25 -23.49
C ASP A 80 -33.24 -13.42 -22.62
N GLY A 81 -33.95 -14.36 -23.23
CA GLY A 81 -34.57 -15.49 -22.55
C GLY A 81 -35.84 -15.16 -21.72
N ARG A 82 -36.40 -13.95 -21.81
CA ARG A 82 -37.67 -13.56 -21.16
C ARG A 82 -38.63 -12.89 -22.13
N PRO A 83 -39.95 -12.98 -21.92
CA PRO A 83 -40.91 -12.12 -22.63
C PRO A 83 -40.63 -10.64 -22.34
N PRO A 84 -40.81 -9.72 -23.31
CA PRO A 84 -40.65 -8.29 -23.09
C PRO A 84 -41.50 -7.79 -21.91
N VAL A 85 -40.88 -7.02 -21.02
CA VAL A 85 -41.52 -6.52 -19.80
C VAL A 85 -41.71 -5.02 -19.91
N ARG A 86 -42.95 -4.56 -19.74
CA ARG A 86 -43.25 -3.13 -19.58
C ARG A 86 -43.03 -2.74 -18.11
N LEU A 87 -42.24 -1.71 -17.86
CA LEU A 87 -41.92 -1.21 -16.53
C LEU A 87 -42.22 0.29 -16.42
N THR A 88 -43.11 0.65 -15.51
CA THR A 88 -43.55 2.02 -15.23
C THR A 88 -43.31 2.40 -13.77
N GLY A 89 -43.62 3.65 -13.39
CA GLY A 89 -43.50 4.13 -12.01
C GLY A 89 -44.39 3.39 -11.01
N ASP A 90 -45.44 2.72 -11.46
CA ASP A 90 -46.38 1.98 -10.61
C ASP A 90 -46.03 0.49 -10.48
N ASP A 91 -45.19 -0.03 -11.37
CA ASP A 91 -44.81 -1.44 -11.38
C ASP A 91 -43.82 -1.77 -10.24
N ALA A 92 -43.82 -3.04 -9.85
CA ALA A 92 -42.88 -3.56 -8.85
C ALA A 92 -41.43 -3.51 -9.38
N PRO A 93 -40.42 -3.38 -8.50
CA PRO A 93 -39.02 -3.49 -8.88
C PRO A 93 -38.75 -4.79 -9.66
N LEU A 94 -38.07 -4.68 -10.81
CA LEU A 94 -37.87 -5.78 -11.75
C LEU A 94 -36.46 -6.38 -11.61
N PRO A 95 -36.30 -7.59 -11.03
CA PRO A 95 -35.01 -8.27 -10.94
C PRO A 95 -34.68 -9.08 -12.21
N PHE A 96 -33.45 -8.99 -12.68
CA PHE A 96 -32.93 -9.77 -13.80
C PHE A 96 -31.40 -9.90 -13.79
N PRO A 97 -30.84 -10.96 -14.38
CA PRO A 97 -29.40 -11.12 -14.55
C PRO A 97 -28.82 -10.02 -15.44
N ALA A 98 -27.80 -9.30 -14.98
CA ALA A 98 -27.18 -8.21 -15.73
C ALA A 98 -26.26 -8.71 -16.85
N ASP A 99 -25.96 -10.00 -16.90
CA ASP A 99 -25.23 -10.69 -17.96
C ASP A 99 -26.12 -11.13 -19.13
N ALA A 100 -27.45 -11.05 -18.99
CA ALA A 100 -28.36 -11.23 -20.11
C ALA A 100 -28.38 -9.97 -21.00
N PRO A 101 -28.17 -10.11 -22.33
CA PRO A 101 -28.37 -9.02 -23.27
C PRO A 101 -29.74 -8.36 -23.04
N THR A 102 -29.72 -7.05 -22.83
CA THR A 102 -30.92 -6.29 -22.48
C THR A 102 -30.98 -5.00 -23.28
N SER A 103 -32.13 -4.67 -23.86
CA SER A 103 -32.38 -3.36 -24.48
C SER A 103 -33.66 -2.74 -23.98
N ALA A 104 -33.71 -1.41 -23.95
CA ALA A 104 -34.88 -0.65 -23.55
C ALA A 104 -35.46 0.18 -24.70
N THR A 105 -36.79 0.25 -24.74
CA THR A 105 -37.57 1.15 -25.57
C THR A 105 -38.41 2.05 -24.67
N LEU A 106 -38.25 3.36 -24.76
CA LEU A 106 -38.97 4.33 -23.93
C LEU A 106 -40.45 4.36 -24.35
N LEU A 107 -41.35 4.35 -23.35
CA LEU A 107 -42.80 4.44 -23.61
C LEU A 107 -43.24 5.87 -23.96
N GLY A 108 -42.46 6.85 -23.51
CA GLY A 108 -42.68 8.27 -23.73
C GLY A 108 -41.68 9.13 -22.96
N GLY A 109 -40.87 9.91 -23.70
CA GLY A 109 -39.92 10.86 -23.13
C GLY A 109 -38.78 10.25 -22.29
N THR A 110 -37.94 11.13 -21.73
CA THR A 110 -36.84 10.76 -20.84
C THR A 110 -37.36 10.23 -19.51
N ILE A 111 -36.74 9.17 -19.02
CA ILE A 111 -37.05 8.60 -17.70
C ILE A 111 -35.85 8.70 -16.74
N THR A 112 -36.12 8.47 -15.46
CA THR A 112 -35.09 8.16 -14.47
C THR A 112 -35.43 6.84 -13.80
N ASP A 113 -34.47 5.91 -13.75
CA ASP A 113 -34.60 4.65 -13.02
C ASP A 113 -33.69 4.60 -11.80
N LEU A 114 -34.05 3.75 -10.83
CA LEU A 114 -33.20 3.24 -9.75
C LEU A 114 -32.64 1.90 -10.20
N ASN A 115 -31.32 1.77 -10.11
CA ASN A 115 -30.55 0.63 -10.56
C ASN A 115 -29.68 0.09 -9.43
N VAL A 116 -30.01 -1.12 -8.97
CA VAL A 116 -29.29 -1.85 -7.93
C VAL A 116 -28.60 -3.04 -8.56
N MET A 117 -27.31 -3.20 -8.30
CA MET A 117 -26.49 -4.29 -8.84
C MET A 117 -25.69 -4.97 -7.72
N THR A 118 -25.63 -6.31 -7.71
CA THR A 118 -24.82 -7.10 -6.77
C THR A 118 -24.09 -8.24 -7.47
N ARG A 119 -22.88 -8.56 -7.01
CA ARG A 119 -22.10 -9.69 -7.51
C ARG A 119 -22.66 -11.03 -7.03
N ARG A 120 -23.15 -11.82 -7.98
CA ARG A 120 -23.75 -13.15 -7.76
C ARG A 120 -22.76 -14.05 -7.02
N GLY A 121 -23.24 -14.73 -5.98
CA GLY A 121 -22.42 -15.60 -5.12
C GLY A 121 -21.65 -14.88 -4.01
N ALA A 122 -21.46 -13.55 -4.10
CA ALA A 122 -20.88 -12.74 -3.02
C ALA A 122 -21.97 -12.00 -2.23
N PHE A 123 -22.92 -11.42 -2.95
CA PHE A 123 -24.04 -10.66 -2.39
C PHE A 123 -25.34 -10.98 -3.14
N SER A 124 -26.45 -10.78 -2.45
CA SER A 124 -27.81 -10.74 -2.99
C SER A 124 -28.49 -9.45 -2.56
N HIS A 125 -29.54 -9.03 -3.27
CA HIS A 125 -30.30 -7.86 -2.86
C HIS A 125 -31.81 -8.02 -3.06
N THR A 126 -32.58 -7.24 -2.31
CA THR A 126 -34.00 -7.00 -2.54
C THR A 126 -34.25 -5.49 -2.63
N VAL A 127 -35.19 -5.10 -3.47
CA VAL A 127 -35.65 -3.70 -3.59
C VAL A 127 -37.14 -3.67 -3.33
N THR A 128 -37.57 -2.86 -2.37
CA THR A 128 -38.97 -2.75 -1.96
C THR A 128 -39.40 -1.29 -2.00
N ARG A 129 -40.53 -1.01 -2.66
CA ARG A 129 -41.18 0.32 -2.61
C ARG A 129 -42.16 0.35 -1.44
N LEU A 130 -42.01 1.32 -0.53
CA LEU A 130 -42.88 1.51 0.63
C LEU A 130 -43.55 2.88 0.59
N LYS A 131 -44.80 2.94 1.07
CA LYS A 131 -45.54 4.18 1.30
C LYS A 131 -45.69 4.38 2.81
N VAL A 132 -45.31 5.55 3.30
CA VAL A 132 -45.34 5.90 4.73
C VAL A 132 -46.33 7.04 4.91
N SER A 133 -47.47 6.73 5.52
CA SER A 133 -48.49 7.69 5.96
C SER A 133 -48.67 7.71 7.48
N GLU A 134 -48.22 6.67 8.16
CA GLU A 134 -48.24 6.51 9.62
C GLU A 134 -46.88 5.95 10.06
N PRO A 135 -46.47 6.12 11.34
CA PRO A 135 -45.22 5.55 11.83
C PRO A 135 -45.16 4.02 11.63
N ALA A 136 -44.11 3.53 10.97
CA ALA A 136 -43.95 2.13 10.62
C ALA A 136 -42.53 1.63 10.94
N PRO A 137 -42.36 0.48 11.61
CA PRO A 137 -41.05 -0.09 11.84
C PRO A 137 -40.48 -0.66 10.53
N LEU A 138 -39.19 -0.43 10.31
CA LEU A 138 -38.38 -1.06 9.28
C LEU A 138 -37.33 -1.92 9.97
N ASN A 139 -37.57 -3.23 9.96
CA ASN A 139 -36.69 -4.23 10.54
C ASN A 139 -35.99 -4.96 9.38
N SER A 140 -34.66 -4.87 9.33
CA SER A 140 -33.85 -5.53 8.31
C SER A 140 -32.72 -6.31 8.97
N ASP A 141 -32.51 -7.54 8.49
CA ASP A 141 -31.39 -8.42 8.83
C ASP A 141 -30.27 -8.36 7.77
N ALA A 142 -30.37 -7.39 6.86
CA ALA A 142 -29.44 -7.23 5.76
C ALA A 142 -28.06 -6.73 6.22
N THR A 143 -27.03 -7.07 5.44
CA THR A 143 -25.67 -6.59 5.68
C THR A 143 -25.59 -5.07 5.50
N VAL A 144 -26.33 -4.55 4.52
CA VAL A 144 -26.52 -3.11 4.29
C VAL A 144 -27.99 -2.86 4.00
N THR A 145 -28.58 -1.86 4.64
CA THR A 145 -29.91 -1.36 4.30
C THR A 145 -29.78 0.08 3.83
N LEU A 146 -30.13 0.33 2.57
CA LEU A 146 -30.19 1.67 2.00
C LEU A 146 -31.65 2.10 1.85
N ILE A 147 -31.97 3.29 2.36
CA ILE A 147 -33.29 3.90 2.29
C ILE A 147 -33.18 5.11 1.39
N LEU A 148 -33.87 5.13 0.26
CA LEU A 148 -33.97 6.27 -0.65
C LEU A 148 -35.35 6.90 -0.52
N CYS A 149 -35.44 8.15 -0.06
CA CYS A 149 -36.69 8.88 -0.07
C CYS A 149 -37.02 9.28 -1.51
N HIS A 150 -38.09 8.73 -2.09
CA HIS A 150 -38.43 8.98 -3.49
C HIS A 150 -39.40 10.17 -3.65
N LYS A 151 -40.41 10.29 -2.78
CA LYS A 151 -41.38 11.40 -2.76
C LYS A 151 -41.69 11.81 -1.34
N GLY A 152 -41.80 13.12 -1.12
CA GLY A 152 -42.11 13.71 0.18
C GLY A 152 -40.88 13.84 1.06
N ASP A 153 -41.12 13.82 2.38
CA ASP A 153 -40.11 13.85 3.43
C ASP A 153 -40.36 12.67 4.36
N VAL A 154 -39.31 12.02 4.84
CA VAL A 154 -39.43 10.95 5.85
C VAL A 154 -38.42 11.19 6.98
N THR A 155 -38.84 10.96 8.22
CA THR A 155 -37.98 10.95 9.39
C THR A 155 -37.67 9.51 9.77
N LEU A 156 -36.38 9.20 9.88
CA LEU A 156 -35.84 7.95 10.38
C LEU A 156 -35.45 8.13 11.84
N THR A 157 -36.07 7.37 12.74
CA THR A 157 -35.70 7.35 14.16
C THR A 157 -34.91 6.08 14.45
N VAL A 158 -33.67 6.22 14.94
CA VAL A 158 -32.79 5.12 15.36
C VAL A 158 -32.24 5.41 16.76
N GLY A 159 -32.68 4.62 17.74
CA GLY A 159 -32.42 4.91 19.15
C GLY A 159 -33.01 6.28 19.53
N ASP A 160 -32.16 7.18 20.04
CA ASP A 160 -32.54 8.54 20.46
C ASP A 160 -32.33 9.61 19.35
N ARG A 161 -32.07 9.18 18.11
CA ARG A 161 -31.68 10.08 17.01
C ARG A 161 -32.72 10.08 15.89
N ASP A 162 -33.21 11.27 15.57
CA ASP A 162 -34.09 11.52 14.43
C ASP A 162 -33.32 12.11 13.26
N VAL A 163 -33.53 11.57 12.06
CA VAL A 163 -32.94 12.08 10.82
C VAL A 163 -34.00 12.26 9.76
N ARG A 164 -34.13 13.49 9.25
CA ARG A 164 -35.00 13.79 8.11
C ARG A 164 -34.28 13.55 6.78
N LEU A 165 -34.90 12.78 5.90
CA LEU A 165 -34.58 12.64 4.49
C LEU A 165 -35.60 13.41 3.66
N SER A 166 -35.11 14.31 2.81
CA SER A 166 -35.93 14.98 1.81
C SER A 166 -35.98 14.14 0.52
N THR A 167 -36.79 14.54 -0.45
CA THR A 167 -36.87 13.87 -1.76
C THR A 167 -35.48 13.68 -2.38
N LEU A 168 -35.20 12.44 -2.79
CA LEU A 168 -33.95 11.87 -3.29
C LEU A 168 -32.79 11.78 -2.29
N ASP A 169 -32.92 12.21 -1.05
CA ASP A 169 -31.91 11.89 -0.03
C ASP A 169 -31.96 10.40 0.32
N SER A 170 -30.82 9.86 0.72
CA SER A 170 -30.72 8.48 1.19
C SER A 170 -30.03 8.34 2.53
N ALA A 171 -30.36 7.27 3.24
CA ALA A 171 -29.62 6.83 4.41
C ALA A 171 -29.11 5.40 4.20
N ILE A 172 -27.93 5.11 4.74
CA ILE A 172 -27.32 3.77 4.74
C ILE A 172 -27.14 3.35 6.19
N ALA A 173 -27.69 2.19 6.54
CA ALA A 173 -27.46 1.53 7.81
C ALA A 173 -26.56 0.29 7.60
N ALA A 174 -25.41 0.29 8.27
CA ALA A 174 -24.41 -0.78 8.19
C ALA A 174 -24.49 -1.74 9.38
N ALA A 175 -25.67 -2.33 9.62
CA ALA A 175 -25.94 -3.45 10.53
C ALA A 175 -27.46 -3.65 10.64
N PRO A 176 -27.93 -4.82 11.11
CA PRO A 176 -29.30 -4.99 11.56
C PRO A 176 -29.63 -4.01 12.69
N GLY A 177 -30.80 -3.38 12.62
CA GLY A 177 -31.28 -2.45 13.64
C GLY A 177 -32.71 -2.01 13.37
N ASP A 178 -33.42 -1.62 14.43
CA ASP A 178 -34.79 -1.15 14.35
C ASP A 178 -34.80 0.33 13.92
N ILE A 179 -35.32 0.61 12.73
CA ILE A 179 -35.53 1.97 12.24
C ILE A 179 -37.03 2.26 12.26
N LEU A 180 -37.46 3.29 12.97
CA LEU A 180 -38.85 3.74 12.89
C LEU A 180 -38.95 4.80 11.78
N LEU A 181 -39.75 4.52 10.76
CA LEU A 181 -40.08 5.45 9.69
C LEU A 181 -41.30 6.27 10.11
N SER A 182 -41.24 7.59 10.01
CA SER A 182 -42.41 8.45 10.23
C SER A 182 -42.46 9.58 9.20
N SER A 183 -43.66 10.04 8.88
CA SER A 183 -43.84 11.18 7.99
C SER A 183 -45.06 12.02 8.39
N ALA A 184 -44.97 13.33 8.19
CA ALA A 184 -46.07 14.27 8.42
C ALA A 184 -47.09 14.29 7.27
N ALA A 185 -46.71 13.80 6.07
CA ALA A 185 -47.57 13.68 4.89
C ALA A 185 -47.21 12.38 4.13
N PRO A 186 -48.09 11.80 3.30
CA PRO A 186 -47.76 10.57 2.58
C PRO A 186 -46.43 10.67 1.81
N ALA A 187 -45.47 9.84 2.18
CA ALA A 187 -44.15 9.76 1.57
C ALA A 187 -43.97 8.39 0.88
N GLU A 188 -43.13 8.34 -0.15
CA GLU A 188 -42.77 7.12 -0.85
C GLU A 188 -41.26 6.94 -0.81
N LEU A 189 -40.80 5.72 -0.52
CA LEU A 189 -39.37 5.40 -0.40
C LEU A 189 -39.06 4.03 -0.99
N PHE A 190 -37.81 3.85 -1.40
CA PHE A 190 -37.26 2.55 -1.75
C PHE A 190 -36.34 2.07 -0.63
N VAL A 191 -36.56 0.84 -0.19
CA VAL A 191 -35.64 0.12 0.70
C VAL A 191 -34.87 -0.88 -0.13
N VAL A 192 -33.55 -0.75 -0.14
CA VAL A 192 -32.62 -1.67 -0.77
C VAL A 192 -31.89 -2.42 0.32
N GLU A 193 -32.15 -3.72 0.43
CA GLU A 193 -31.50 -4.59 1.39
C GLU A 193 -30.48 -5.45 0.67
N ILE A 194 -29.21 -5.35 1.05
CA ILE A 194 -28.10 -6.10 0.46
C ILE A 194 -27.58 -7.10 1.50
N ARG A 195 -27.59 -8.38 1.15
CA ARG A 195 -27.20 -9.50 2.02
C ARG A 195 -25.94 -10.16 1.46
N ALA A 196 -24.87 -10.17 2.26
CA ALA A 196 -23.72 -11.02 1.98
C ALA A 196 -24.14 -12.49 2.00
N CYS A 197 -23.73 -13.28 0.99
CA CYS A 197 -23.95 -14.73 0.98
C CYS A 197 -23.20 -15.38 2.16
N GLU A 198 -23.64 -16.56 2.63
CA GLU A 198 -23.06 -17.25 3.80
C GLU A 198 -21.54 -17.43 3.70
N ALA A 199 -21.01 -17.73 2.51
CA ALA A 199 -19.57 -17.82 2.25
C ALA A 199 -18.79 -16.52 2.49
N LYS A 200 -19.44 -15.35 2.37
CA LYS A 200 -18.84 -14.03 2.63
C LYS A 200 -19.09 -13.54 4.07
N ARG A 201 -20.20 -13.95 4.70
CA ARG A 201 -20.45 -13.74 6.14
C ARG A 201 -19.51 -14.59 7.02
N SER A 202 -19.20 -15.82 6.60
CA SER A 202 -18.19 -16.65 7.30
C SER A 202 -16.76 -16.19 7.03
N ALA A 203 -16.53 -15.41 5.97
CA ALA A 203 -15.22 -14.86 5.63
C ALA A 203 -14.90 -13.55 6.37
N THR A 204 -15.81 -12.97 7.14
CA THR A 204 -15.56 -11.72 7.91
C THR A 204 -15.23 -11.95 9.38
N GLU A 205 -15.59 -13.11 9.95
CA GLU A 205 -15.31 -13.45 11.34
C GLU A 205 -14.59 -14.80 11.43
N LEU A 206 -13.46 -14.82 12.13
CA LEU A 206 -12.71 -16.03 12.41
C LEU A 206 -13.51 -16.92 13.37
N SER A 207 -13.67 -18.20 13.03
CA SER A 207 -14.49 -19.12 13.83
C SER A 207 -13.89 -19.35 15.23
N ALA A 208 -14.74 -19.56 16.24
CA ALA A 208 -14.28 -19.86 17.59
C ALA A 208 -13.39 -21.12 17.63
N ALA A 209 -13.75 -22.15 16.86
CA ALA A 209 -12.96 -23.38 16.75
C ALA A 209 -11.55 -23.12 16.19
N PHE A 210 -11.43 -22.27 15.18
CA PHE A 210 -10.13 -21.86 14.64
C PHE A 210 -9.30 -21.10 15.67
N LEU A 211 -9.91 -20.14 16.38
CA LEU A 211 -9.22 -19.37 17.43
C LEU A 211 -8.77 -20.27 18.59
N ASP A 212 -9.57 -21.25 19.00
CA ASP A 212 -9.20 -22.23 20.03
C ASP A 212 -8.04 -23.12 19.61
N GLU A 213 -8.00 -23.53 18.34
CA GLU A 213 -6.86 -24.26 17.78
C GLU A 213 -5.59 -23.40 17.79
N LEU A 214 -5.67 -22.12 17.39
CA LEU A 214 -4.53 -21.20 17.47
C LEU A 214 -4.05 -21.02 18.91
N ARG A 215 -4.95 -20.88 19.89
CA ARG A 215 -4.58 -20.81 21.32
C ARG A 215 -3.82 -22.05 21.77
N ALA A 216 -4.22 -23.24 21.31
CA ALA A 216 -3.51 -24.47 21.63
C ALA A 216 -2.10 -24.51 21.01
N ILE A 217 -1.89 -23.86 19.85
CA ILE A 217 -0.60 -23.82 19.15
C ILE A 217 0.36 -22.80 19.79
N VAL A 218 -0.06 -21.53 19.90
CA VAL A 218 0.84 -20.43 20.33
C VAL A 218 0.73 -20.11 21.82
N GLY A 219 -0.32 -20.60 22.49
CA GLY A 219 -0.67 -20.25 23.88
C GLY A 219 -1.51 -18.97 23.97
N GLU A 220 -2.38 -18.90 24.98
CA GLU A 220 -3.29 -17.77 25.23
C GLU A 220 -2.60 -16.39 25.19
N PRO A 221 -1.41 -16.17 25.80
CA PRO A 221 -0.78 -14.84 25.79
C PRO A 221 -0.35 -14.38 24.39
N ASN A 222 -0.17 -15.32 23.45
CA ASN A 222 0.40 -15.10 22.13
C ASN A 222 -0.66 -15.10 21.02
N LEU A 223 -1.95 -15.16 21.37
CA LEU A 223 -3.05 -14.87 20.46
C LEU A 223 -3.77 -13.61 20.95
N LYS A 224 -3.80 -12.56 20.13
CA LYS A 224 -4.55 -11.33 20.40
C LYS A 224 -5.83 -11.36 19.57
N THR A 225 -6.97 -11.09 20.18
CA THR A 225 -8.28 -11.05 19.51
C THR A 225 -9.09 -9.84 19.97
N GLY A 226 -9.99 -9.34 19.12
CA GLY A 226 -10.90 -8.24 19.47
C GLY A 226 -10.14 -6.98 19.95
N ASP A 227 -10.54 -6.42 21.09
CA ASP A 227 -9.94 -5.20 21.66
C ASP A 227 -8.42 -5.32 21.91
N ALA A 228 -7.89 -6.52 22.12
CA ALA A 228 -6.46 -6.73 22.29
C ALA A 228 -5.66 -6.43 21.01
N VAL A 229 -6.28 -6.54 19.83
CA VAL A 229 -5.67 -6.16 18.55
C VAL A 229 -5.58 -4.64 18.42
N ALA A 230 -6.60 -3.91 18.88
CA ALA A 230 -6.63 -2.44 18.83
C ALA A 230 -5.52 -1.78 19.67
N ASN A 231 -4.96 -2.50 20.65
CA ASN A 231 -3.85 -2.04 21.47
C ASN A 231 -2.47 -2.30 20.86
N ILE A 232 -2.39 -2.96 19.70
CA ILE A 232 -1.13 -3.18 19.00
C ILE A 232 -0.80 -1.93 18.18
N ASP A 233 0.45 -1.48 18.22
CA ASP A 233 0.93 -0.40 17.35
C ASP A 233 0.84 -0.85 15.88
N TYR A 234 0.05 -0.13 15.08
CA TYR A 234 -0.16 -0.41 13.66
C TYR A 234 1.05 -0.06 12.78
N GLY A 235 2.05 0.65 13.30
CA GLY A 235 3.22 1.10 12.55
C GLY A 235 2.87 2.20 11.55
N VAL A 236 3.17 2.00 10.27
CA VAL A 236 3.06 3.05 9.24
C VAL A 236 1.60 3.38 8.87
N THR A 237 0.66 2.43 8.99
CA THR A 237 -0.74 2.65 8.61
C THR A 237 -1.70 1.83 9.46
N ALA A 238 -2.80 2.45 9.89
CA ALA A 238 -3.84 1.81 10.71
C ALA A 238 -4.42 0.54 10.07
N GLY A 239 -4.49 0.50 8.73
CA GLY A 239 -4.99 -0.66 7.98
C GLY A 239 -4.14 -1.92 8.11
N ASN A 240 -2.93 -1.83 8.68
CA ASN A 240 -2.15 -3.02 9.02
C ASN A 240 -2.85 -3.92 10.05
N LEU A 241 -3.77 -3.37 10.87
CA LEU A 241 -4.50 -4.09 11.90
C LEU A 241 -6.02 -4.10 11.63
N GLY A 242 -6.43 -4.21 10.36
CA GLY A 242 -7.84 -4.41 10.00
C GLY A 242 -8.38 -5.82 10.29
N THR A 243 -7.53 -6.76 10.69
CA THR A 243 -7.91 -8.10 11.18
C THR A 243 -8.56 -8.05 12.57
N THR A 244 -9.24 -9.14 12.95
CA THR A 244 -9.74 -9.37 14.31
C THR A 244 -8.85 -10.29 15.16
N ALA A 245 -7.78 -10.88 14.59
CA ALA A 245 -6.84 -11.72 15.33
C ALA A 245 -5.37 -11.60 14.88
N VAL A 246 -4.45 -11.61 15.84
CA VAL A 246 -3.00 -11.61 15.64
C VAL A 246 -2.36 -12.76 16.42
N ALA A 247 -1.65 -13.66 15.74
CA ALA A 247 -0.86 -14.72 16.35
C ALA A 247 0.62 -14.33 16.42
N LEU A 248 1.28 -14.59 17.55
CA LEU A 248 2.69 -14.30 17.83
C LEU A 248 3.48 -15.58 18.16
N PRO A 249 3.70 -16.49 17.19
CA PRO A 249 4.44 -17.73 17.41
C PRO A 249 5.89 -17.44 17.87
N GLY A 250 6.37 -18.23 18.82
CA GLY A 250 7.71 -18.16 19.40
C GLY A 250 8.72 -19.17 18.83
N SER A 251 8.33 -19.97 17.83
CA SER A 251 9.24 -20.88 17.12
C SER A 251 8.80 -21.17 15.69
N THR A 252 9.73 -21.62 14.82
CA THR A 252 9.40 -22.09 13.45
C THR A 252 8.33 -23.19 13.47
N LYS A 253 8.35 -24.08 14.47
CA LYS A 253 7.36 -25.17 14.59
C LYS A 253 5.95 -24.62 14.85
N GLU A 254 5.83 -23.59 15.68
CA GLU A 254 4.56 -22.91 15.91
C GLU A 254 4.09 -22.18 14.65
N VAL A 255 4.98 -21.50 13.92
CA VAL A 255 4.64 -20.89 12.61
C VAL A 255 4.07 -21.95 11.67
N ALA A 256 4.75 -23.10 11.54
CA ALA A 256 4.29 -24.22 10.71
C ALA A 256 2.93 -24.77 11.14
N ALA A 257 2.69 -24.88 12.45
CA ALA A 257 1.41 -25.33 12.98
C ALA A 257 0.28 -24.31 12.72
N VAL A 258 0.54 -23.02 12.89
CA VAL A 258 -0.42 -21.94 12.56
C VAL A 258 -0.76 -21.96 11.07
N VAL A 259 0.23 -22.09 10.19
CA VAL A 259 0.00 -22.17 8.73
C VAL A 259 -0.87 -23.38 8.38
N LYS A 260 -0.65 -24.54 8.99
CA LYS A 260 -1.50 -25.73 8.79
C LYS A 260 -2.93 -25.51 9.25
N ALA A 261 -3.13 -24.88 10.41
CA ALA A 261 -4.46 -24.52 10.89
C ALA A 261 -5.15 -23.56 9.90
N CYS A 262 -4.46 -22.51 9.46
CA CYS A 262 -4.99 -21.60 8.44
C CYS A 262 -5.38 -22.31 7.14
N ALA A 263 -4.52 -23.19 6.63
CA ALA A 263 -4.81 -23.97 5.44
C ALA A 263 -6.04 -24.89 5.64
N ALA A 264 -6.15 -25.56 6.78
CA ALA A 264 -7.27 -26.45 7.10
C ALA A 264 -8.60 -25.71 7.24
N HIS A 265 -8.58 -24.47 7.73
CA HIS A 265 -9.77 -23.63 7.92
C HIS A 265 -10.03 -22.66 6.77
N GLY A 266 -9.19 -22.63 5.73
CA GLY A 266 -9.31 -21.68 4.61
C GLY A 266 -9.11 -20.22 5.02
N VAL A 267 -8.32 -19.96 6.06
CA VAL A 267 -8.03 -18.62 6.57
C VAL A 267 -6.75 -18.09 5.94
N ALA A 268 -6.83 -16.92 5.31
CA ALA A 268 -5.66 -16.24 4.77
C ALA A 268 -4.77 -15.65 5.88
N ILE A 269 -3.48 -15.56 5.60
CA ILE A 269 -2.45 -15.05 6.49
C ILE A 269 -1.81 -13.80 5.90
N VAL A 270 -1.77 -12.73 6.70
CA VAL A 270 -0.94 -11.55 6.44
C VAL A 270 0.26 -11.59 7.38
N THR A 271 1.47 -11.66 6.84
CA THR A 271 2.69 -11.77 7.65
C THR A 271 3.17 -10.38 8.09
N HIS A 272 3.44 -10.22 9.38
CA HIS A 272 4.00 -8.99 9.94
C HIS A 272 5.40 -9.20 10.51
N GLY A 273 6.32 -8.34 10.08
CA GLY A 273 7.55 -8.04 10.82
C GLY A 273 7.39 -6.76 11.63
N GLY A 274 8.24 -5.77 11.35
CA GLY A 274 8.23 -4.45 12.01
C GLY A 274 7.11 -3.48 11.61
N ARG A 275 6.25 -3.84 10.65
CA ARG A 275 5.18 -2.98 10.08
C ARG A 275 5.67 -1.62 9.54
N THR A 276 6.90 -1.57 9.03
CA THR A 276 7.53 -0.38 8.45
C THR A 276 7.41 -0.26 6.92
N GLY A 277 6.76 -1.24 6.26
CA GLY A 277 6.61 -1.27 4.81
C GLY A 277 5.62 -0.22 4.27
N LEU A 278 5.93 0.36 3.10
CA LEU A 278 5.22 1.55 2.58
C LEU A 278 4.20 1.23 1.46
N VAL A 279 4.24 0.01 0.92
CA VAL A 279 3.46 -0.40 -0.27
C VAL A 279 2.20 -1.20 0.05
N GLY A 280 1.79 -1.24 1.33
CA GLY A 280 0.56 -1.92 1.75
C GLY A 280 0.67 -3.44 1.89
N GLY A 281 1.90 -3.99 1.91
CA GLY A 281 2.13 -5.44 2.08
C GLY A 281 1.66 -6.00 3.43
N GLY A 282 1.51 -5.14 4.44
CA GLY A 282 1.02 -5.50 5.79
C GLY A 282 -0.48 -5.25 6.02
N LEU A 283 -1.21 -4.72 5.03
CA LEU A 283 -2.65 -4.47 5.16
C LEU A 283 -3.41 -5.79 5.34
N SER A 284 -4.31 -5.81 6.32
CA SER A 284 -5.14 -6.97 6.65
C SER A 284 -6.62 -6.58 6.75
N THR A 285 -7.52 -7.50 6.47
CA THR A 285 -8.98 -7.32 6.58
C THR A 285 -9.60 -8.29 7.60
N PRO A 286 -10.85 -8.05 8.04
CA PRO A 286 -11.58 -9.03 8.85
C PRO A 286 -11.63 -10.40 8.17
N GLY A 287 -11.45 -11.46 8.95
CA GLY A 287 -11.40 -12.85 8.47
C GLY A 287 -10.02 -13.34 8.00
N GLU A 288 -9.04 -12.46 7.87
CA GLU A 288 -7.63 -12.85 7.73
C GLU A 288 -6.97 -12.97 9.11
N LEU A 289 -5.96 -13.81 9.26
CA LEU A 289 -5.08 -13.85 10.43
C LEU A 289 -3.83 -13.01 10.16
N VAL A 290 -3.45 -12.13 11.07
CA VAL A 290 -2.08 -11.60 11.06
C VAL A 290 -1.16 -12.55 11.82
N LEU A 291 -0.09 -13.00 11.18
CA LEU A 291 0.99 -13.75 11.82
C LEU A 291 2.20 -12.82 12.02
N SER A 292 2.49 -12.50 13.28
CA SER A 292 3.59 -11.60 13.65
C SER A 292 4.84 -12.39 14.04
N THR A 293 5.99 -12.05 13.45
CA THR A 293 7.28 -12.66 13.82
C THR A 293 7.92 -12.01 15.05
N ALA A 294 7.24 -11.12 15.76
CA ALA A 294 7.84 -10.33 16.85
C ALA A 294 8.41 -11.16 18.02
N HIS A 295 7.93 -12.39 18.24
CA HIS A 295 8.45 -13.33 19.24
C HIS A 295 9.58 -14.23 18.72
N LEU A 296 9.88 -14.19 17.41
CA LEU A 296 11.05 -14.82 16.79
C LEU A 296 12.20 -13.81 16.78
N ASN A 297 12.69 -13.38 17.94
CA ASN A 297 13.58 -12.21 18.06
C ASN A 297 14.97 -12.52 18.65
N ARG A 298 15.43 -13.76 18.56
CA ARG A 298 16.74 -14.17 19.07
C ARG A 298 17.84 -14.07 18.01
N ILE A 299 19.00 -13.56 18.43
CA ILE A 299 20.28 -13.78 17.74
C ILE A 299 20.83 -15.10 18.24
N GLU A 300 20.65 -16.16 17.48
CA GLU A 300 21.01 -17.53 17.88
C GLU A 300 22.53 -17.75 17.85
N ARG A 301 23.21 -17.06 16.93
CA ARG A 301 24.66 -17.15 16.77
C ARG A 301 25.21 -15.88 16.14
N LEU A 302 26.37 -15.45 16.61
CA LEU A 302 27.18 -14.44 15.94
C LEU A 302 28.63 -14.92 15.94
N SER A 303 29.23 -15.08 14.75
CA SER A 303 30.63 -15.47 14.61
C SER A 303 31.44 -14.34 13.99
N PRO A 304 32.35 -13.72 14.76
CA PRO A 304 33.25 -12.69 14.23
C PRO A 304 34.24 -13.23 13.20
N VAL A 305 34.66 -14.49 13.36
CA VAL A 305 35.60 -15.18 12.46
C VAL A 305 34.97 -15.40 11.10
N GLU A 306 33.72 -15.88 11.07
CA GLU A 306 33.00 -16.11 9.81
C GLU A 306 32.37 -14.83 9.27
N ARG A 307 32.18 -13.82 10.13
CA ARG A 307 31.38 -12.62 9.87
C ARG A 307 29.97 -12.99 9.45
N VAL A 308 29.32 -13.83 10.25
CA VAL A 308 27.95 -14.31 10.02
C VAL A 308 27.17 -14.30 11.32
N ALA A 309 25.95 -13.78 11.27
CA ALA A 309 24.96 -13.96 12.31
C ALA A 309 23.85 -14.91 11.84
N VAL A 310 23.40 -15.82 12.71
CA VAL A 310 22.16 -16.57 12.53
C VAL A 310 21.12 -15.95 13.45
N VAL A 311 20.05 -15.42 12.87
CA VAL A 311 19.03 -14.65 13.56
C VAL A 311 17.64 -15.17 13.22
N GLU A 312 16.75 -15.06 14.18
CA GLU A 312 15.32 -15.23 13.92
C GLU A 312 14.73 -14.00 13.19
N ALA A 313 13.64 -14.20 12.45
CA ALA A 313 13.07 -13.23 11.52
C ALA A 313 12.56 -11.92 12.16
N GLY A 314 12.21 -11.96 13.44
CA GLY A 314 11.75 -10.82 14.23
C GLY A 314 12.86 -10.00 14.88
N VAL A 315 14.14 -10.38 14.76
CA VAL A 315 15.25 -9.53 15.21
C VAL A 315 15.18 -8.19 14.48
N THR A 316 15.24 -7.08 15.21
CA THR A 316 15.29 -5.74 14.58
C THR A 316 16.66 -5.47 14.01
N LEU A 317 16.74 -4.64 12.96
CA LEU A 317 18.02 -4.25 12.38
C LEU A 317 18.93 -3.61 13.43
N GLN A 318 18.39 -2.71 14.28
CA GLN A 318 19.15 -2.07 15.34
C GLN A 318 19.69 -3.09 16.37
N ALA A 319 18.90 -4.10 16.75
CA ALA A 319 19.39 -5.13 17.67
C ALA A 319 20.56 -5.93 17.07
N LEU A 320 20.48 -6.26 15.77
CA LEU A 320 21.59 -6.92 15.08
C LEU A 320 22.82 -6.01 14.93
N GLN A 321 22.62 -4.72 14.62
CA GLN A 321 23.70 -3.73 14.55
C GLN A 321 24.43 -3.61 15.88
N THR A 322 23.71 -3.44 16.99
CA THR A 322 24.29 -3.36 18.34
C THR A 322 25.11 -4.60 18.68
N ALA A 323 24.58 -5.80 18.45
CA ALA A 323 25.30 -7.04 18.74
C ALA A 323 26.53 -7.24 17.85
N ALA A 324 26.46 -6.86 16.57
CA ALA A 324 27.60 -6.95 15.65
C ALA A 324 28.70 -5.92 15.98
N ALA A 325 28.32 -4.73 16.44
CA ALA A 325 29.25 -3.65 16.79
C ALA A 325 30.22 -4.03 17.93
N GLU A 326 29.80 -4.88 18.87
CA GLU A 326 30.68 -5.45 19.92
C GLU A 326 31.91 -6.18 19.34
N HIS A 327 31.82 -6.61 18.07
CA HIS A 327 32.88 -7.29 17.34
C HIS A 327 33.48 -6.44 16.20
N ARG A 328 33.16 -5.13 16.15
CA ARG A 328 33.50 -4.23 15.03
C ARG A 328 32.98 -4.73 13.69
N LEU A 329 31.76 -5.27 13.71
CA LEU A 329 31.06 -5.72 12.52
C LEU A 329 29.74 -4.95 12.37
N GLU A 330 29.19 -4.94 11.16
CA GLU A 330 27.89 -4.38 10.83
C GLU A 330 27.13 -5.28 9.84
N PRO A 331 25.79 -5.19 9.73
CA PRO A 331 25.01 -5.99 8.79
C PRO A 331 25.28 -5.68 7.32
N GLY A 332 25.93 -4.54 7.02
CA GLY A 332 26.19 -4.06 5.67
C GLY A 332 24.96 -3.46 4.98
N ILE A 333 23.91 -3.12 5.75
CA ILE A 333 22.71 -2.41 5.34
C ILE A 333 22.28 -1.52 6.50
N ASP A 334 21.77 -0.33 6.18
CA ASP A 334 21.24 0.62 7.16
C ASP A 334 20.11 1.47 6.57
N LEU A 335 19.10 1.76 7.38
CA LEU A 335 17.87 2.43 6.97
C LEU A 335 17.21 3.19 8.13
N PRO A 336 16.43 4.27 7.89
CA PRO A 336 15.86 5.08 8.96
C PRO A 336 14.98 4.31 9.94
N SER A 337 14.23 3.30 9.46
CA SER A 337 13.32 2.50 10.31
C SER A 337 13.99 1.38 11.11
N ARG A 338 15.33 1.38 11.25
CA ARG A 338 16.15 0.30 11.87
C ARG A 338 15.70 -0.15 13.27
N GLY A 339 15.12 0.75 14.05
CA GLY A 339 14.62 0.46 15.40
C GLY A 339 13.43 -0.50 15.42
N SER A 340 12.64 -0.53 14.35
CA SER A 340 11.43 -1.35 14.24
C SER A 340 11.49 -2.36 13.09
N ALA A 341 12.20 -2.05 11.99
CA ALA A 341 12.36 -2.95 10.86
C ALA A 341 13.02 -4.26 11.30
N THR A 342 12.42 -5.39 10.95
CA THR A 342 12.92 -6.73 11.30
C THR A 342 13.69 -7.35 10.15
N ILE A 343 14.67 -8.20 10.45
CA ILE A 343 15.49 -8.86 9.42
C ILE A 343 14.63 -9.70 8.46
N GLY A 344 13.62 -10.41 8.95
CA GLY A 344 12.68 -11.15 8.11
C GLY A 344 11.83 -10.27 7.21
N GLY A 345 11.42 -9.08 7.70
CA GLY A 345 10.76 -8.08 6.88
C GLY A 345 11.67 -7.56 5.77
N MET A 346 12.92 -7.20 6.12
CA MET A 346 13.93 -6.75 5.17
C MET A 346 14.25 -7.81 4.11
N VAL A 347 14.33 -9.09 4.48
CA VAL A 347 14.45 -10.20 3.53
C VAL A 347 13.25 -10.25 2.60
N SER A 348 12.04 -10.17 3.16
CA SER A 348 10.78 -10.30 2.42
C SER A 348 10.57 -9.16 1.42
N THR A 349 11.06 -7.96 1.72
CA THR A 349 11.00 -6.80 0.81
C THR A 349 12.27 -6.61 -0.02
N ASN A 350 13.29 -7.44 0.19
CA ASN A 350 14.63 -7.26 -0.39
C ASN A 350 15.21 -5.85 -0.12
N ALA A 351 15.11 -5.38 1.12
CA ALA A 351 15.49 -4.01 1.50
C ALA A 351 16.93 -3.65 1.07
N GLY A 352 17.08 -2.39 0.65
CA GLY A 352 18.35 -1.73 0.42
C GLY A 352 18.68 -0.75 1.55
N GLY A 353 19.21 0.42 1.18
CA GLY A 353 19.66 1.47 2.09
C GLY A 353 21.00 2.09 1.69
N ILE A 354 21.50 3.01 2.51
CA ILE A 354 22.62 3.93 2.19
C ILE A 354 23.95 3.29 1.76
N THR A 355 24.13 1.99 2.02
CA THR A 355 25.35 1.21 1.69
C THR A 355 25.11 0.15 0.60
N ALA A 356 23.94 0.15 -0.05
CA ALA A 356 23.57 -0.85 -1.05
C ALA A 356 24.51 -0.86 -2.26
N PHE A 357 24.98 0.30 -2.73
CA PHE A 357 26.01 0.38 -3.79
C PHE A 357 27.29 -0.40 -3.45
N ARG A 358 27.62 -0.54 -2.16
CA ARG A 358 28.87 -1.18 -1.69
C ARG A 358 28.68 -2.65 -1.34
N TYR A 359 27.62 -2.98 -0.61
CA TYR A 359 27.42 -4.31 -0.03
C TYR A 359 26.24 -5.08 -0.64
N GLY A 360 25.51 -4.44 -1.55
CA GLY A 360 24.27 -4.94 -2.12
C GLY A 360 23.08 -4.85 -1.15
N VAL A 361 21.89 -5.14 -1.69
CA VAL A 361 20.63 -5.28 -0.94
C VAL A 361 20.55 -6.62 -0.18
N MET A 362 19.47 -6.86 0.58
CA MET A 362 19.32 -8.07 1.41
C MET A 362 19.60 -9.39 0.69
N ARG A 363 19.27 -9.51 -0.60
CA ARG A 363 19.68 -10.63 -1.47
C ARG A 363 21.15 -11.02 -1.37
N HIS A 364 22.03 -10.03 -1.26
CA HIS A 364 23.48 -10.20 -1.17
C HIS A 364 23.95 -10.44 0.26
N ARG A 365 23.12 -10.07 1.25
CA ARG A 365 23.40 -10.25 2.68
C ARG A 365 23.01 -11.63 3.19
N VAL A 366 22.01 -12.27 2.58
CA VAL A 366 21.52 -13.59 3.01
C VAL A 366 22.39 -14.71 2.45
N LEU A 367 23.05 -15.46 3.31
CA LEU A 367 23.78 -16.69 2.94
C LEU A 367 22.83 -17.88 2.88
N GLY A 368 21.93 -18.00 3.85
CA GLY A 368 20.97 -19.09 3.97
C GLY A 368 19.73 -18.65 4.76
N MET A 369 18.65 -19.42 4.64
CA MET A 369 17.40 -19.12 5.34
C MET A 369 16.56 -20.37 5.66
N GLU A 370 15.65 -20.20 6.60
CA GLU A 370 14.56 -21.11 6.91
C GLU A 370 13.23 -20.39 6.70
N ALA A 371 12.26 -21.07 6.09
CA ALA A 371 10.93 -20.53 5.83
C ALA A 371 9.87 -21.63 5.96
N VAL A 372 8.65 -21.23 6.30
CA VAL A 372 7.47 -22.09 6.32
C VAL A 372 6.66 -21.86 5.04
N LEU A 373 6.40 -22.95 4.31
CA LEU A 373 5.61 -22.95 3.07
C LEU A 373 4.09 -22.94 3.37
N PRO A 374 3.23 -22.64 2.38
CA PRO A 374 1.77 -22.62 2.55
C PRO A 374 1.14 -23.93 3.06
N ASP A 375 1.76 -25.08 2.82
CA ASP A 375 1.33 -26.38 3.36
C ASP A 375 1.83 -26.64 4.79
N GLY A 376 2.56 -25.68 5.36
CA GLY A 376 3.21 -25.74 6.66
C GLY A 376 4.44 -26.65 6.71
N SER A 377 4.99 -27.08 5.56
CA SER A 377 6.31 -27.69 5.52
C SER A 377 7.39 -26.64 5.81
N ILE A 378 8.49 -27.07 6.42
CA ILE A 378 9.62 -26.21 6.77
C ILE A 378 10.71 -26.41 5.72
N TYR A 379 10.94 -25.39 4.91
CA TYR A 379 12.11 -25.29 4.05
C TYR A 379 13.30 -24.79 4.87
N SER A 380 14.46 -25.45 4.78
CA SER A 380 15.69 -25.00 5.43
C SER A 380 16.90 -25.25 4.56
N ASP A 381 17.51 -24.15 4.10
CA ASP A 381 18.87 -24.11 3.56
C ASP A 381 19.63 -23.02 4.33
N LEU A 382 19.73 -23.21 5.64
CA LEU A 382 20.35 -22.26 6.58
C LEU A 382 21.89 -22.35 6.56
N THR A 383 22.45 -22.32 5.35
CA THR A 383 23.90 -22.32 5.14
C THR A 383 24.54 -21.02 5.65
N ARG A 384 25.77 -21.14 6.13
CA ARG A 384 26.60 -20.01 6.64
C ARG A 384 27.82 -19.75 5.77
N VAL A 385 27.93 -20.41 4.63
CA VAL A 385 29.09 -20.30 3.74
C VAL A 385 28.71 -19.57 2.45
N VAL A 386 29.69 -18.84 1.90
CA VAL A 386 29.52 -18.07 0.65
C VAL A 386 29.36 -18.98 -0.57
N LYS A 387 30.05 -20.13 -0.58
CA LYS A 387 30.03 -21.08 -1.70
C LYS A 387 29.14 -22.27 -1.38
N ASN A 388 27.97 -22.29 -1.99
CA ASN A 388 27.09 -23.44 -2.03
C ASN A 388 26.53 -23.58 -3.46
N SER A 389 26.77 -24.71 -4.10
CA SER A 389 26.27 -24.99 -5.46
C SER A 389 25.60 -26.36 -5.54
N ALA A 390 25.08 -26.83 -4.41
CA ALA A 390 24.38 -28.10 -4.29
C ALA A 390 22.92 -27.99 -4.75
N GLY A 391 22.71 -27.69 -6.03
CA GLY A 391 21.39 -27.52 -6.64
C GLY A 391 20.97 -26.06 -6.82
N TYR A 392 19.67 -25.82 -6.97
CA TYR A 392 19.11 -24.48 -7.14
C TYR A 392 19.18 -23.67 -5.85
N ASP A 393 19.46 -22.38 -5.99
CA ASP A 393 19.50 -21.46 -4.85
C ASP A 393 18.10 -20.92 -4.52
N LEU A 394 17.27 -21.80 -3.93
CA LEU A 394 15.83 -21.54 -3.74
C LEU A 394 15.53 -20.39 -2.77
N LYS A 395 16.47 -20.02 -1.90
CA LYS A 395 16.28 -18.88 -0.99
C LYS A 395 15.93 -17.60 -1.74
N HIS A 396 16.46 -17.45 -2.96
CA HIS A 396 16.23 -16.28 -3.80
C HIS A 396 14.78 -16.10 -4.26
N LEU A 397 13.95 -17.15 -4.21
CA LEU A 397 12.51 -17.04 -4.46
C LEU A 397 11.79 -16.32 -3.32
N PHE A 398 12.23 -16.46 -2.07
CA PHE A 398 11.59 -15.83 -0.91
C PHE A 398 12.06 -14.39 -0.67
N ILE A 399 13.29 -14.07 -1.07
CA ILE A 399 13.85 -12.71 -0.93
C ILE A 399 13.14 -11.78 -1.92
N GLY A 400 12.37 -10.82 -1.42
CA GLY A 400 11.52 -9.93 -2.23
C GLY A 400 10.12 -10.48 -2.54
N ALA A 401 9.72 -11.63 -1.95
CA ALA A 401 8.40 -12.22 -2.18
C ALA A 401 7.28 -11.60 -1.32
N GLU A 402 7.62 -10.73 -0.38
CA GLU A 402 6.68 -10.00 0.49
C GLU A 402 5.69 -10.93 1.22
N GLY A 403 6.17 -12.10 1.66
CA GLY A 403 5.36 -13.09 2.38
C GLY A 403 4.37 -13.87 1.51
N THR A 404 4.39 -13.70 0.18
CA THR A 404 3.43 -14.38 -0.72
C THR A 404 3.82 -15.83 -1.04
N LEU A 405 5.07 -16.23 -0.85
CA LEU A 405 5.57 -17.57 -1.19
C LEU A 405 5.94 -18.41 0.03
N GLY A 406 6.00 -17.80 1.21
CA GLY A 406 6.40 -18.44 2.46
C GLY A 406 6.68 -17.43 3.56
N ILE A 407 6.72 -17.91 4.80
CA ILE A 407 7.00 -17.11 5.99
C ILE A 407 8.44 -17.37 6.43
N VAL A 408 9.33 -16.40 6.25
CA VAL A 408 10.73 -16.49 6.68
C VAL A 408 10.80 -16.51 8.21
N THR A 409 11.51 -17.47 8.79
CA THR A 409 11.61 -17.65 10.26
C THR A 409 13.03 -17.49 10.79
N ARG A 410 14.06 -17.91 10.04
CA ARG A 410 15.49 -17.77 10.43
C ARG A 410 16.35 -17.41 9.24
N ILE A 411 17.40 -16.63 9.47
CA ILE A 411 18.27 -16.09 8.43
C ILE A 411 19.73 -16.19 8.88
N ALA A 412 20.61 -16.69 8.00
CA ALA A 412 22.05 -16.53 8.12
C ALA A 412 22.47 -15.28 7.34
N VAL A 413 22.78 -14.21 8.08
CA VAL A 413 23.12 -12.88 7.56
C VAL A 413 24.63 -12.70 7.57
N LYS A 414 25.21 -12.39 6.41
CA LYS A 414 26.60 -11.95 6.28
C LYS A 414 26.78 -10.62 7.01
N LEU A 415 27.92 -10.43 7.66
CA LEU A 415 28.34 -9.20 8.31
C LEU A 415 29.59 -8.63 7.61
N GLU A 416 29.77 -7.31 7.68
CA GLU A 416 30.95 -6.61 7.17
C GLU A 416 31.75 -5.97 8.31
N PRO A 417 33.07 -5.75 8.14
CA PRO A 417 33.85 -4.93 9.07
C PRO A 417 33.32 -3.49 9.14
N MET A 418 33.09 -3.02 10.36
CA MET A 418 32.82 -1.61 10.61
C MET A 418 34.15 -0.82 10.51
N PRO A 419 34.17 0.37 9.88
CA PRO A 419 35.33 1.25 9.91
C PRO A 419 35.65 1.68 11.34
N ALA A 420 36.91 2.01 11.60
CA ALA A 420 37.32 2.53 12.91
C ALA A 420 37.03 4.04 13.05
N ALA A 421 36.95 4.76 11.92
CA ALA A 421 36.64 6.18 11.86
C ALA A 421 35.79 6.51 10.63
N THR A 422 35.02 7.59 10.71
CA THR A 422 34.25 8.17 9.61
C THR A 422 34.57 9.65 9.47
N ALA A 423 34.42 10.19 8.26
CA ALA A 423 34.44 11.62 8.01
C ALA A 423 33.36 11.96 6.99
N THR A 424 32.64 13.05 7.22
CA THR A 424 31.43 13.40 6.46
C THR A 424 31.51 14.84 5.97
N VAL A 425 31.11 15.06 4.71
CA VAL A 425 31.06 16.38 4.06
C VAL A 425 29.74 16.54 3.31
N LEU A 426 29.17 17.73 3.37
CA LEU A 426 28.06 18.14 2.51
C LEU A 426 28.60 19.06 1.42
N PHE A 427 28.47 18.65 0.15
CA PHE A 427 28.71 19.50 -1.00
C PHE A 427 27.41 20.15 -1.47
N GLY A 428 27.48 21.40 -1.88
CA GLY A 428 26.48 22.06 -2.72
C GLY A 428 27.04 22.20 -4.13
N LEU A 429 26.34 21.65 -5.12
CA LEU A 429 26.87 21.39 -6.46
C LEU A 429 25.96 21.96 -7.56
N PRO A 430 26.53 22.36 -8.71
CA PRO A 430 25.78 23.03 -9.78
C PRO A 430 24.91 22.09 -10.63
N SER A 431 25.13 20.78 -10.59
CA SER A 431 24.41 19.82 -11.44
C SER A 431 24.50 18.38 -10.94
N VAL A 432 23.64 17.51 -11.47
CA VAL A 432 23.70 16.06 -11.24
C VAL A 432 25.01 15.46 -11.76
N GLU A 433 25.53 15.96 -12.89
CA GLU A 433 26.85 15.56 -13.42
C GLU A 433 27.96 15.84 -12.40
N ALA A 434 27.96 17.03 -11.79
CA ALA A 434 28.93 17.37 -10.75
C ALA A 434 28.81 16.44 -9.53
N ALA A 435 27.59 16.07 -9.14
CA ALA A 435 27.37 15.10 -8.06
C ALA A 435 27.88 13.70 -8.39
N LEU A 436 27.65 13.21 -9.61
CA LEU A 436 28.15 11.91 -10.08
C LEU A 436 29.67 11.90 -10.17
N ASP A 437 30.29 12.97 -10.67
CA ASP A 437 31.74 13.09 -10.67
C ASP A 437 32.33 13.15 -9.26
N THR A 438 31.68 13.86 -8.34
CA THR A 438 32.10 13.94 -6.94
C THR A 438 32.06 12.56 -6.29
N ALA A 439 30.98 11.80 -6.51
CA ALA A 439 30.89 10.42 -6.05
C ALA A 439 31.97 9.53 -6.69
N ARG A 440 32.25 9.71 -8.00
CA ARG A 440 33.33 9.01 -8.70
C ARG A 440 34.71 9.30 -8.10
N PHE A 441 35.03 10.56 -7.83
CA PHE A 441 36.27 10.93 -7.15
C PHE A 441 36.34 10.33 -5.74
N ALA A 442 35.22 10.27 -5.03
CA ALA A 442 35.15 9.66 -3.71
C ALA A 442 35.37 8.13 -3.71
N PHE A 443 35.18 7.45 -4.85
CA PHE A 443 35.58 6.04 -5.00
C PHE A 443 37.10 5.86 -5.13
N ASP A 444 37.83 6.89 -5.57
CA ASP A 444 39.27 6.85 -5.82
C ASP A 444 40.12 7.30 -4.60
N VAL A 445 39.47 7.55 -3.45
CA VAL A 445 40.16 7.94 -2.20
C VAL A 445 41.18 6.89 -1.78
N ARG A 446 42.33 7.35 -1.28
CA ARG A 446 43.47 6.48 -0.97
C ARG A 446 43.43 5.94 0.45
N SER A 447 42.92 6.76 1.38
CA SER A 447 42.81 6.42 2.79
C SER A 447 41.33 6.19 3.14
N GLY A 448 40.89 4.93 3.10
CA GLY A 448 39.51 4.56 3.42
C GLY A 448 38.71 4.16 2.19
N HIS A 449 37.40 4.40 2.24
CA HIS A 449 36.46 4.11 1.15
C HIS A 449 35.18 4.93 1.30
N LEU A 450 34.51 5.17 0.18
CA LEU A 450 33.16 5.72 0.16
C LEU A 450 32.19 4.79 0.93
N ARG A 451 31.51 5.35 1.93
CA ARG A 451 30.43 4.70 2.70
C ARG A 451 29.05 5.11 2.25
N ALA A 452 28.86 6.38 1.91
CA ALA A 452 27.57 6.92 1.48
C ALA A 452 27.76 8.08 0.50
N ALA A 453 26.84 8.18 -0.46
CA ALA A 453 26.73 9.30 -1.40
C ALA A 453 25.25 9.59 -1.61
N GLU A 454 24.71 10.50 -0.81
CA GLU A 454 23.29 10.79 -0.73
C GLU A 454 22.98 12.13 -1.39
N ALA A 455 22.21 12.09 -2.48
CA ALA A 455 21.80 13.27 -3.23
C ALA A 455 20.52 13.89 -2.65
N ILE A 456 20.52 15.21 -2.52
CA ILE A 456 19.44 16.01 -1.97
C ILE A 456 19.17 17.18 -2.93
N TRP A 457 18.09 17.13 -3.70
CA TRP A 457 17.74 18.23 -4.59
C TRP A 457 17.24 19.43 -3.78
N ASN A 458 17.39 20.63 -4.35
CA ASN A 458 17.17 21.88 -3.64
C ASN A 458 15.78 21.99 -2.97
N SER A 459 14.74 21.43 -3.58
CA SER A 459 13.38 21.44 -3.00
C SER A 459 13.31 20.74 -1.65
N TYR A 460 13.94 19.58 -1.50
CA TYR A 460 14.02 18.86 -0.22
C TYR A 460 15.01 19.52 0.73
N PHE A 461 16.18 19.97 0.23
CA PHE A 461 17.17 20.67 1.04
C PHE A 461 16.60 21.89 1.76
N ARG A 462 15.88 22.77 1.03
CA ARG A 462 15.27 23.97 1.61
C ARG A 462 14.25 23.65 2.69
N LEU A 463 13.50 22.56 2.53
CA LEU A 463 12.54 22.10 3.54
C LEU A 463 13.26 21.71 4.83
N THR A 464 14.27 20.84 4.74
CA THR A 464 14.95 20.30 5.91
C THR A 464 15.87 21.32 6.56
N ALA A 465 16.69 22.04 5.78
CA ALA A 465 17.56 23.10 6.29
C ALA A 465 16.75 24.21 6.96
N GLY A 466 15.63 24.64 6.35
CA GLY A 466 14.75 25.65 6.93
C GLY A 466 14.11 25.20 8.25
N HIS A 467 13.64 23.94 8.34
CA HIS A 467 13.06 23.41 9.57
C HIS A 467 14.09 23.29 10.70
N HIS A 468 15.30 22.83 10.38
CA HIS A 468 16.37 22.68 11.35
C HIS A 468 17.12 23.97 11.66
N GLN A 469 16.76 25.08 11.01
CA GLN A 469 17.48 26.37 11.09
C GLN A 469 18.97 26.20 10.77
N TRP A 470 19.28 25.25 9.87
CA TRP A 470 20.65 24.93 9.50
C TRP A 470 21.19 26.00 8.55
N SER A 471 22.41 26.44 8.83
CA SER A 471 23.16 27.37 7.98
C SER A 471 24.66 27.21 8.25
N ALA A 472 25.48 27.58 7.26
CA ALA A 472 26.92 27.64 7.38
C ALA A 472 27.45 28.88 6.61
N THR A 473 28.54 29.48 7.10
CA THR A 473 29.03 30.79 6.62
C THR A 473 29.34 30.81 5.13
N ASP A 474 29.95 29.75 4.60
CA ASP A 474 30.40 29.66 3.20
C ASP A 474 29.61 28.64 2.38
N PHE A 475 28.35 28.39 2.76
CA PHE A 475 27.47 27.47 2.06
C PHE A 475 26.26 28.19 1.44
N ALA A 476 26.22 28.23 0.10
CA ALA A 476 25.09 28.82 -0.61
C ALA A 476 23.85 27.89 -0.53
N PRO A 477 22.66 28.41 -0.20
CA PRO A 477 21.46 27.58 0.00
C PRO A 477 20.71 27.21 -1.29
N ASP A 478 21.13 27.72 -2.44
CA ASP A 478 20.43 27.64 -3.72
C ASP A 478 21.06 26.70 -4.75
N HIS A 479 22.02 25.89 -4.33
CA HIS A 479 22.58 24.80 -5.15
C HIS A 479 21.48 23.87 -5.69
N PRO A 480 21.44 23.58 -7.00
CA PRO A 480 20.47 22.67 -7.60
C PRO A 480 20.40 21.31 -6.92
N ILE A 481 21.57 20.79 -6.52
CA ILE A 481 21.72 19.52 -5.82
C ILE A 481 22.78 19.65 -4.73
N ASN A 482 22.53 19.02 -3.59
CA ASN A 482 23.48 18.86 -2.52
C ASN A 482 23.83 17.38 -2.40
N LEU A 483 25.09 17.07 -2.11
CA LEU A 483 25.58 15.70 -2.01
C LEU A 483 26.25 15.50 -0.66
N LEU A 484 25.68 14.63 0.16
CA LEU A 484 26.26 14.21 1.42
C LEU A 484 27.16 13.00 1.16
N ILE A 485 28.47 13.18 1.37
CA ILE A 485 29.47 12.12 1.25
C ILE A 485 29.94 11.74 2.65
N SER A 486 30.01 10.43 2.91
CA SER A 486 30.68 9.89 4.09
C SER A 486 31.76 8.90 3.66
N LEU A 487 32.96 9.06 4.20
CA LEU A 487 34.09 8.13 4.05
C LEU A 487 34.24 7.30 5.32
N GLY A 488 34.64 6.04 5.16
CA GLY A 488 34.98 5.12 6.25
C GLY A 488 36.41 4.63 6.15
N GLY A 489 37.13 4.57 7.27
CA GLY A 489 38.55 4.26 7.28
C GLY A 489 39.07 3.80 8.64
N ALA A 490 40.40 3.69 8.73
CA ALA A 490 41.09 3.31 9.95
C ALA A 490 41.44 4.51 10.85
N ASP A 491 41.59 5.69 10.25
CA ASP A 491 42.13 6.88 10.90
C ASP A 491 41.35 8.13 10.45
N GLU A 492 40.85 8.90 11.40
CA GLU A 492 39.99 10.06 11.15
C GLU A 492 40.76 11.21 10.48
N GLU A 493 42.01 11.46 10.90
CA GLU A 493 42.83 12.55 10.36
C GLU A 493 43.14 12.30 8.87
N GLN A 494 43.48 11.07 8.50
CA GLN A 494 43.66 10.71 7.09
C GLN A 494 42.38 10.84 6.27
N LEU A 495 41.21 10.54 6.85
CA LEU A 495 39.94 10.72 6.16
C LEU A 495 39.62 12.20 5.93
N GLN A 496 39.90 13.06 6.91
CA GLN A 496 39.76 14.51 6.76
C GLN A 496 40.65 15.06 5.63
N VAL A 497 41.91 14.60 5.54
CA VAL A 497 42.80 14.95 4.44
C VAL A 497 42.27 14.48 3.08
N GLU A 498 41.65 13.30 3.00
CA GLU A 498 41.00 12.84 1.76
C GLU A 498 39.77 13.69 1.39
N LEU A 499 38.99 14.17 2.37
CA LEU A 499 37.88 15.10 2.12
C LEU A 499 38.37 16.45 1.61
N GLU A 500 39.46 16.99 2.14
CA GLU A 500 40.09 18.22 1.65
C GLU A 500 40.54 18.07 0.19
N ARG A 501 41.22 16.95 -0.13
CA ARG A 501 41.63 16.64 -1.52
C ARG A 501 40.45 16.47 -2.46
N LEU A 502 39.38 15.82 -1.99
CA LEU A 502 38.15 15.65 -2.75
C LEU A 502 37.53 17.03 -3.03
N TYR A 503 37.46 17.90 -2.02
CA TYR A 503 36.97 19.26 -2.19
C TYR A 503 37.80 20.06 -3.19
N GLU A 504 39.13 20.03 -3.11
CA GLU A 504 40.02 20.70 -4.07
C GLU A 504 39.75 20.25 -5.52
N GLN A 505 39.65 18.94 -5.76
CA GLN A 505 39.36 18.39 -7.09
C GLN A 505 37.98 18.81 -7.62
N VAL A 506 36.97 18.81 -6.75
CA VAL A 506 35.61 19.20 -7.12
C VAL A 506 35.54 20.68 -7.46
N VAL A 507 36.13 21.56 -6.64
CA VAL A 507 36.13 23.02 -6.87
C VAL A 507 36.96 23.39 -8.09
N GLU A 508 38.07 22.72 -8.37
CA GLU A 508 38.87 22.93 -9.59
C GLU A 508 38.03 22.71 -10.85
N LYS A 509 37.19 21.66 -10.86
CA LYS A 509 36.31 21.35 -11.99
C LYS A 509 35.01 22.16 -11.98
N TYR A 510 34.48 22.46 -10.79
CA TYR A 510 33.18 23.11 -10.58
C TYR A 510 33.33 24.27 -9.57
N PRO A 511 33.80 25.46 -10.01
CA PRO A 511 34.16 26.57 -9.11
C PRO A 511 32.99 27.16 -8.30
N GLU A 512 31.74 26.91 -8.70
CA GLU A 512 30.55 27.35 -7.97
C GLU A 512 30.26 26.49 -6.72
N THR A 513 30.99 25.39 -6.50
CA THR A 513 30.77 24.46 -5.39
C THR A 513 30.93 25.12 -4.02
N SER A 514 30.02 24.80 -3.10
CA SER A 514 30.21 25.04 -1.66
C SER A 514 30.40 23.72 -0.92
N ALA A 515 31.10 23.71 0.21
CA ALA A 515 31.21 22.52 1.05
C ALA A 515 31.25 22.83 2.55
N VAL A 516 30.68 21.93 3.34
CA VAL A 516 30.80 21.93 4.80
C VAL A 516 31.31 20.55 5.23
N VAL A 517 32.53 20.51 5.75
CA VAL A 517 33.12 19.32 6.34
C VAL A 517 32.76 19.27 7.83
N ALA A 518 32.26 18.13 8.30
CA ALA A 518 31.99 17.94 9.72
C ALA A 518 33.31 17.78 10.49
N THR A 519 33.53 18.60 11.52
CA THR A 519 34.70 18.54 12.40
C THR A 519 34.35 17.98 13.79
N SER A 520 33.13 17.47 13.96
CA SER A 520 32.67 16.82 15.19
C SER A 520 31.49 15.89 14.90
N GLY A 521 31.26 14.89 15.75
CA GLY A 521 30.10 14.01 15.63
C GLY A 521 28.75 14.72 15.71
N ALA A 522 28.66 15.86 16.41
CA ALA A 522 27.46 16.68 16.46
C ALA A 522 27.16 17.33 15.10
N GLN A 523 28.18 17.91 14.46
CA GLN A 523 28.03 18.45 13.10
C GLN A 523 27.74 17.36 12.08
N GLU A 524 28.37 16.19 12.20
CA GLU A 524 28.05 15.05 11.35
C GLU A 524 26.58 14.66 11.48
N ALA A 525 26.06 14.56 12.71
CA ALA A 525 24.64 14.28 12.95
C ALA A 525 23.73 15.38 12.38
N ASP A 526 24.11 16.66 12.49
CA ASP A 526 23.36 17.77 11.90
C ASP A 526 23.29 17.68 10.37
N LEU A 527 24.39 17.31 9.71
CA LEU A 527 24.41 17.10 8.26
C LEU A 527 23.55 15.91 7.84
N TRP A 528 23.65 14.78 8.53
CA TRP A 528 22.82 13.60 8.27
C TRP A 528 21.32 13.88 8.48
N ARG A 529 20.97 14.72 9.44
CA ARG A 529 19.58 15.10 9.71
C ARG A 529 18.92 15.79 8.52
N LEU A 530 19.68 16.54 7.71
CA LEU A 530 19.19 17.17 6.47
C LEU A 530 18.74 16.14 5.43
N ARG A 531 19.28 14.92 5.48
CA ARG A 531 18.97 13.80 4.60
C ARG A 531 17.93 12.84 5.19
N GLU A 532 17.97 12.60 6.50
CA GLU A 532 17.19 11.53 7.15
C GLU A 532 15.81 11.95 7.68
N ASP A 533 15.56 13.23 7.99
CA ASP A 533 14.25 13.69 8.53
C ASP A 533 13.19 13.81 7.40
N THR A 534 12.84 12.68 6.78
CA THR A 534 11.80 12.59 5.75
C THR A 534 10.40 12.80 6.32
N ASP A 535 10.21 12.60 7.62
CA ASP A 535 8.95 12.80 8.33
C ASP A 535 8.47 14.25 8.27
N LEU A 536 9.37 15.21 8.01
CA LEU A 536 9.01 16.59 7.73
C LEU A 536 8.04 16.75 6.57
N ILE A 537 8.18 15.91 5.54
CA ILE A 537 7.30 15.95 4.39
C ILE A 537 5.88 15.57 4.82
N TYR A 538 5.73 14.49 5.59
CA TYR A 538 4.43 14.00 6.04
C TYR A 538 3.80 14.87 7.13
N ARG A 539 4.61 15.55 7.96
CA ARG A 539 4.13 16.58 8.90
C ARG A 539 3.54 17.79 8.16
N LYS A 540 4.15 18.18 7.04
CA LYS A 540 3.69 19.31 6.21
C LYS A 540 2.56 18.91 5.24
N HIS A 541 2.59 17.66 4.76
CA HIS A 541 1.70 17.10 3.76
C HIS A 541 1.26 15.69 4.22
N PRO A 542 0.24 15.58 5.07
CA PRO A 542 -0.22 14.29 5.59
C PRO A 542 -0.51 13.29 4.48
N ALA A 543 0.02 12.07 4.62
CA ALA A 543 -0.11 10.99 3.64
C ALA A 543 0.31 11.38 2.21
N ALA A 544 1.30 12.26 2.06
CA ALA A 544 1.84 12.64 0.76
C ALA A 544 2.18 11.42 -0.11
N PRO A 545 1.75 11.38 -1.38
CA PRO A 545 2.11 10.30 -2.29
C PRO A 545 3.63 10.23 -2.49
N SER A 546 4.19 9.03 -2.32
CA SER A 546 5.63 8.78 -2.44
C SER A 546 5.95 7.67 -3.44
N TYR A 547 6.97 7.93 -4.25
CA TYR A 547 7.47 7.08 -5.30
C TYR A 547 8.95 6.81 -5.06
N ASP A 548 9.38 5.62 -5.47
CA ASP A 548 10.71 5.07 -5.18
C ASP A 548 11.14 4.30 -6.41
N VAL A 549 12.06 4.86 -7.17
CA VAL A 549 12.46 4.38 -8.51
C VAL A 549 13.96 4.25 -8.61
N SER A 550 14.45 3.36 -9.45
CA SER A 550 15.88 3.32 -9.78
C SER A 550 16.10 3.49 -11.28
N VAL A 551 17.15 4.23 -11.64
CA VAL A 551 17.58 4.42 -13.02
C VAL A 551 19.11 4.25 -13.10
N PRO A 552 19.68 3.91 -14.26
CA PRO A 552 21.14 3.93 -14.41
C PRO A 552 21.70 5.31 -14.08
N LEU A 553 22.90 5.34 -13.50
CA LEU A 553 23.53 6.60 -13.06
C LEU A 553 23.62 7.64 -14.19
N SER A 554 23.88 7.20 -15.42
CA SER A 554 23.95 8.04 -16.61
C SER A 554 22.62 8.71 -16.98
N GLU A 555 21.49 8.18 -16.51
CA GLU A 555 20.15 8.63 -16.87
C GLU A 555 19.51 9.53 -15.81
N ILE A 556 20.12 9.67 -14.61
CA ILE A 556 19.52 10.39 -13.47
C ILE A 556 19.15 11.83 -13.85
N ASP A 557 20.05 12.57 -14.49
CA ASP A 557 19.83 13.98 -14.81
C ASP A 557 18.69 14.17 -15.80
N ALA A 558 18.72 13.42 -16.90
CA ALA A 558 17.70 13.45 -17.94
C ALA A 558 16.34 13.00 -17.39
N TYR A 559 16.32 11.94 -16.59
CA TYR A 559 15.10 11.43 -15.96
C TYR A 559 14.49 12.44 -14.99
N ALA A 560 15.26 12.94 -14.03
CA ALA A 560 14.78 13.85 -12.99
C ALA A 560 14.29 15.17 -13.59
N SER A 561 15.08 15.77 -14.50
CA SER A 561 14.73 17.03 -15.16
C SER A 561 13.43 16.93 -15.96
N ARG A 562 13.27 15.84 -16.73
CA ARG A 562 12.05 15.54 -17.47
C ARG A 562 10.85 15.37 -16.55
N CYS A 563 10.98 14.55 -15.49
CA CYS A 563 9.90 14.32 -14.55
C CYS A 563 9.45 15.61 -13.86
N VAL A 564 10.38 16.43 -13.37
CA VAL A 564 10.03 17.72 -12.74
C VAL A 564 9.30 18.64 -13.73
N ALA A 565 9.78 18.76 -14.97
CA ALA A 565 9.15 19.60 -15.99
C ALA A 565 7.73 19.14 -16.34
N GLU A 566 7.50 17.84 -16.49
CA GLU A 566 6.21 17.30 -16.87
C GLU A 566 5.20 17.23 -15.72
N LEU A 567 5.67 17.03 -14.48
CA LEU A 567 4.81 17.15 -13.31
C LEU A 567 4.25 18.58 -13.19
N LYS A 568 5.06 19.60 -13.46
CA LYS A 568 4.62 21.01 -13.53
C LYS A 568 3.61 21.26 -14.66
N ALA A 569 3.64 20.47 -15.73
CA ALA A 569 2.66 20.56 -16.82
C ALA A 569 1.30 19.94 -16.44
N ILE A 570 1.28 18.96 -15.52
CA ILE A 570 0.04 18.41 -14.94
C ILE A 570 -0.60 19.45 -14.00
N ASP A 571 0.20 20.04 -13.13
CA ASP A 571 -0.21 21.10 -12.23
C ASP A 571 1.01 21.98 -11.89
N PRO A 572 0.97 23.30 -12.17
CA PRO A 572 2.07 24.21 -11.86
C PRO A 572 2.50 24.24 -10.39
N ALA A 573 1.63 23.80 -9.46
CA ALA A 573 1.93 23.71 -8.04
C ALA A 573 2.71 22.42 -7.65
N LEU A 574 2.84 21.43 -8.55
CA LEU A 574 3.60 20.21 -8.28
C LEU A 574 5.10 20.49 -8.36
N GLU A 575 5.71 20.54 -7.19
CA GLU A 575 7.15 20.68 -6.99
C GLU A 575 7.58 19.61 -5.97
N PRO A 576 7.83 18.38 -6.43
CA PRO A 576 8.09 17.27 -5.53
C PRO A 576 9.42 17.47 -4.77
N TYR A 577 9.47 16.87 -3.59
CA TYR A 577 10.71 16.69 -2.85
C TYR A 577 11.45 15.49 -3.45
N LEU A 578 12.69 15.71 -3.88
CA LEU A 578 13.54 14.70 -4.52
C LEU A 578 14.84 14.53 -3.73
N PHE A 579 15.17 13.28 -3.42
CA PHE A 579 16.39 12.87 -2.71
C PHE A 579 16.64 11.38 -2.98
N GLY A 580 17.85 10.88 -2.73
CA GLY A 580 18.12 9.46 -2.96
C GLY A 580 19.56 9.02 -2.79
N HIS A 581 19.77 7.73 -2.99
CA HIS A 581 21.07 7.07 -2.94
C HIS A 581 21.74 7.23 -4.32
N LEU A 582 22.61 8.22 -4.46
CA LEU A 582 23.17 8.56 -5.77
C LEU A 582 24.02 7.42 -6.34
N ALA A 583 24.76 6.70 -5.47
CA ALA A 583 25.73 5.70 -5.90
C ALA A 583 25.12 4.41 -6.47
N ASP A 584 23.84 4.14 -6.23
CA ASP A 584 23.12 2.99 -6.82
C ASP A 584 21.91 3.41 -7.68
N GLY A 585 21.72 4.71 -7.90
CA GLY A 585 20.72 5.25 -8.80
C GLY A 585 19.30 5.19 -8.27
N ASN A 586 19.11 5.01 -6.96
CA ASN A 586 17.79 5.06 -6.32
C ASN A 586 17.35 6.52 -6.04
N LEU A 587 16.14 6.87 -6.48
CA LEU A 587 15.53 8.18 -6.34
C LEU A 587 14.17 8.07 -5.64
N HIS A 588 14.00 8.85 -4.58
CA HIS A 588 12.74 9.02 -3.89
C HIS A 588 12.08 10.33 -4.29
N LEU A 589 10.82 10.25 -4.74
CA LEU A 589 10.01 11.40 -5.12
C LEU A 589 8.77 11.45 -4.25
N VAL A 590 8.62 12.51 -3.46
CA VAL A 590 7.44 12.71 -2.62
C VAL A 590 6.73 13.98 -3.03
N LEU A 591 5.44 13.89 -3.33
CA LEU A 591 4.66 15.05 -3.76
C LEU A 591 4.52 16.07 -2.62
N ASN A 592 4.57 17.35 -2.96
CA ASN A 592 4.32 18.48 -2.05
C ASN A 592 2.82 18.73 -1.82
N ALA A 593 2.04 17.66 -1.65
CA ALA A 593 0.59 17.70 -1.48
C ALA A 593 0.13 16.63 -0.49
N ALA A 594 -0.86 16.94 0.35
CA ALA A 594 -1.45 15.94 1.22
C ALA A 594 -2.19 14.89 0.39
N GLY A 595 -2.16 13.62 0.82
CA GLY A 595 -2.78 12.53 0.05
C GLY A 595 -4.27 12.74 -0.20
N ALA A 596 -4.98 13.37 0.75
CA ALA A 596 -6.39 13.71 0.62
C ALA A 596 -6.69 14.77 -0.47
N ASP A 597 -5.69 15.57 -0.85
CA ASP A 597 -5.83 16.66 -1.82
C ASP A 597 -5.46 16.23 -3.25
N VAL A 598 -4.93 15.01 -3.42
CA VAL A 598 -4.51 14.50 -4.73
C VAL A 598 -5.55 13.52 -5.26
N THR A 599 -6.23 13.91 -6.34
CA THR A 599 -7.21 13.03 -6.99
C THR A 599 -6.55 11.80 -7.60
N ARG A 600 -7.32 10.72 -7.78
CA ARG A 600 -6.84 9.49 -8.41
C ARG A 600 -6.39 9.73 -9.85
N GLU A 601 -7.08 10.60 -10.58
CA GLU A 601 -6.70 11.00 -11.94
C GLU A 601 -5.34 11.70 -11.95
N LYS A 602 -5.08 12.57 -10.97
CA LYS A 602 -3.78 13.23 -10.83
C LYS A 602 -2.69 12.22 -10.45
N LEU A 603 -2.96 11.28 -9.53
CA LEU A 603 -2.01 10.20 -9.20
C LEU A 603 -1.66 9.36 -10.43
N ALA A 604 -2.65 8.96 -11.22
CA ALA A 604 -2.43 8.20 -12.45
C ALA A 604 -1.60 9.00 -13.48
N ALA A 605 -1.85 10.30 -13.61
CA ALA A 605 -1.05 11.17 -14.48
C ALA A 605 0.39 11.31 -13.98
N VAL A 606 0.60 11.43 -12.67
CA VAL A 606 1.94 11.45 -12.04
C VAL A 606 2.67 10.13 -12.31
N GLU A 607 2.04 8.99 -12.06
CA GLU A 607 2.64 7.67 -12.32
C GLU A 607 2.97 7.48 -13.80
N ALA A 608 2.11 7.95 -14.71
CA ALA A 608 2.38 7.90 -16.14
C ALA A 608 3.65 8.69 -16.50
N VAL A 609 3.92 9.84 -15.85
CA VAL A 609 5.16 10.61 -16.04
C VAL A 609 6.36 9.87 -15.46
N LEU A 610 6.25 9.37 -14.23
CA LEU A 610 7.37 8.74 -13.52
C LEU A 610 7.78 7.41 -14.16
N TYR A 611 6.83 6.61 -14.60
CA TYR A 611 7.09 5.26 -15.10
C TYR A 611 7.29 5.19 -16.61
N ARG A 612 7.12 6.31 -17.33
CA ARG A 612 7.36 6.34 -18.78
C ARG A 612 8.81 6.00 -19.12
N ASP A 613 8.95 5.02 -20.01
CA ASP A 613 10.20 4.49 -20.55
C ASP A 613 11.18 3.94 -19.50
N ILE A 614 10.77 3.82 -18.23
CA ILE A 614 11.68 3.48 -17.14
C ILE A 614 12.35 2.11 -17.36
N VAL A 615 11.60 1.13 -17.87
CA VAL A 615 12.13 -0.20 -18.20
C VAL A 615 13.04 -0.13 -19.43
N ALA A 616 12.70 0.70 -20.41
CA ALA A 616 13.46 0.82 -21.66
C ALA A 616 14.85 1.40 -21.43
N ILE A 617 14.99 2.33 -20.47
CA ILE A 617 16.28 2.88 -20.05
C ILE A 617 17.03 1.97 -19.06
N GLY A 618 16.48 0.79 -18.73
CA GLY A 618 17.11 -0.16 -17.79
C GLY A 618 16.87 0.16 -16.30
N GLY A 619 15.87 0.98 -15.98
CA GLY A 619 15.46 1.31 -14.61
C GLY A 619 14.32 0.42 -14.06
N SER A 620 13.87 0.74 -12.85
CA SER A 620 12.76 0.10 -12.14
C SER A 620 11.81 1.12 -11.53
N PHE A 621 10.51 0.88 -11.64
CA PHE A 621 9.47 1.71 -11.00
C PHE A 621 9.35 1.49 -9.48
N SER A 622 10.00 0.44 -8.97
CA SER A 622 10.09 0.13 -7.55
C SER A 622 11.50 -0.32 -7.22
N ALA A 623 12.26 0.51 -6.51
CA ALA A 623 13.66 0.23 -6.19
C ALA A 623 13.80 -0.65 -4.95
N GLU A 624 13.24 -0.23 -3.82
CA GLU A 624 13.45 -0.85 -2.52
C GLU A 624 12.15 -1.19 -1.78
N HIS A 625 11.09 -0.39 -1.95
CA HIS A 625 9.89 -0.54 -1.11
C HIS A 625 9.02 -1.76 -1.46
N GLY A 626 9.20 -2.36 -2.63
CA GLY A 626 8.43 -3.52 -3.11
C GLY A 626 7.15 -3.15 -3.88
N ILE A 627 6.23 -4.10 -3.97
CA ILE A 627 4.98 -3.98 -4.74
C ILE A 627 3.78 -3.84 -3.81
N GLY A 628 3.70 -4.68 -2.77
CA GLY A 628 2.58 -4.78 -1.85
C GLY A 628 1.23 -4.84 -2.58
N SER A 629 0.21 -4.21 -2.02
CA SER A 629 -1.09 -4.01 -2.69
C SER A 629 -1.13 -2.73 -3.52
N LYS A 630 -0.29 -1.74 -3.20
CA LYS A 630 -0.35 -0.41 -3.83
C LYS A 630 0.18 -0.37 -5.27
N ARG A 631 1.14 -1.22 -5.63
CA ARG A 631 1.82 -1.16 -6.94
C ARG A 631 1.57 -2.37 -7.83
N VAL A 632 0.58 -3.21 -7.50
CA VAL A 632 0.20 -4.39 -8.31
C VAL A 632 -0.12 -4.00 -9.75
N HIS A 633 -0.86 -2.90 -9.96
CA HIS A 633 -1.17 -2.43 -11.30
C HIS A 633 0.09 -2.02 -12.07
N SER A 634 1.06 -1.41 -11.40
CA SER A 634 2.27 -0.89 -12.04
C SER A 634 3.15 -2.07 -12.42
N LEU A 635 3.23 -3.10 -11.57
CA LEU A 635 3.89 -4.35 -11.94
C LEU A 635 3.24 -4.99 -13.16
N ARG A 636 1.92 -5.11 -13.18
CA ARG A 636 1.19 -5.71 -14.32
C ARG A 636 1.44 -4.94 -15.62
N ASP A 637 1.47 -3.61 -15.53
CA ASP A 637 1.51 -2.74 -16.71
C ASP A 637 2.95 -2.51 -17.22
N THR A 638 3.97 -2.70 -16.38
CA THR A 638 5.38 -2.44 -16.74
C THR A 638 6.27 -3.69 -16.82
N ALA A 639 5.91 -4.79 -16.15
CA ALA A 639 6.75 -5.98 -16.14
C ALA A 639 6.72 -6.72 -17.48
N ASP A 640 7.83 -7.40 -17.78
CA ASP A 640 7.88 -8.39 -18.85
C ASP A 640 6.74 -9.43 -18.67
N PRO A 641 5.90 -9.66 -19.70
CA PRO A 641 4.77 -10.58 -19.59
C PRO A 641 5.16 -12.03 -19.26
N VAL A 642 6.31 -12.49 -19.73
CA VAL A 642 6.84 -13.85 -19.45
C VAL A 642 7.30 -13.92 -18.00
N LYS A 643 7.99 -12.90 -17.50
CA LYS A 643 8.34 -12.78 -16.07
C LYS A 643 7.08 -12.86 -15.20
N LEU A 644 6.05 -12.10 -15.54
CA LEU A 644 4.80 -12.08 -14.77
C LEU A 644 4.08 -13.43 -14.81
N ALA A 645 4.07 -14.10 -15.96
CA ALA A 645 3.51 -15.45 -16.08
C ALA A 645 4.26 -16.46 -15.21
N LEU A 646 5.60 -16.41 -15.20
CA LEU A 646 6.42 -17.28 -14.36
C LEU A 646 6.20 -17.03 -12.86
N MET A 647 6.08 -15.76 -12.44
CA MET A 647 5.75 -15.43 -11.06
C MET A 647 4.40 -16.03 -10.64
N ARG A 648 3.38 -15.96 -11.51
CA ARG A 648 2.07 -16.59 -11.26
C ARG A 648 2.15 -18.10 -11.17
N GLN A 649 2.95 -18.74 -12.04
CA GLN A 649 3.16 -20.19 -11.99
C GLN A 649 3.77 -20.61 -10.65
N ILE A 650 4.85 -19.94 -10.23
CA ILE A 650 5.51 -20.21 -8.94
C ILE A 650 4.54 -20.03 -7.77
N LYS A 651 3.74 -18.95 -7.77
CA LYS A 651 2.73 -18.72 -6.73
C LYS A 651 1.65 -19.81 -6.71
N ALA A 652 1.12 -20.19 -7.88
CA ALA A 652 0.06 -21.20 -7.98
C ALA A 652 0.55 -22.60 -7.54
N ASP A 653 1.79 -22.93 -7.85
CA ASP A 653 2.41 -24.21 -7.50
C ASP A 653 2.73 -24.30 -5.99
N LEU A 654 3.15 -23.20 -5.36
CA LEU A 654 3.47 -23.18 -3.93
C LEU A 654 2.23 -22.97 -3.03
N ASP A 655 1.30 -22.11 -3.45
CA ASP A 655 0.15 -21.68 -2.65
C ASP A 655 -1.16 -21.77 -3.46
N THR A 656 -1.57 -22.99 -3.79
CA THR A 656 -2.79 -23.22 -4.58
C THR A 656 -4.06 -22.70 -3.88
N ALA A 657 -4.07 -22.65 -2.55
CA ALA A 657 -5.19 -22.13 -1.76
C ALA A 657 -5.16 -20.60 -1.60
N ALA A 658 -4.10 -19.93 -2.10
CA ALA A 658 -3.88 -18.49 -2.01
C ALA A 658 -3.97 -17.95 -0.57
N ILE A 659 -3.52 -18.72 0.43
CA ILE A 659 -3.62 -18.31 1.84
C ILE A 659 -2.52 -17.33 2.24
N LEU A 660 -1.36 -17.32 1.59
CA LEU A 660 -0.25 -16.46 1.99
C LEU A 660 -0.32 -15.11 1.28
N ASN A 661 -0.57 -14.09 2.11
CA ASN A 661 -0.60 -12.66 1.80
C ASN A 661 -1.38 -12.31 0.51
N PRO A 662 -2.66 -12.70 0.40
CA PRO A 662 -3.46 -12.47 -0.80
C PRO A 662 -3.64 -10.97 -1.10
N GLY A 663 -3.95 -10.64 -2.36
CA GLY A 663 -4.18 -9.25 -2.78
C GLY A 663 -2.90 -8.45 -3.08
N LYS A 664 -1.73 -9.08 -2.99
CA LYS A 664 -0.42 -8.40 -2.95
C LYS A 664 0.55 -9.00 -3.96
N VAL A 665 1.47 -8.17 -4.46
CA VAL A 665 2.45 -8.46 -5.52
C VAL A 665 1.80 -8.80 -6.87
N LEU A 666 1.05 -9.89 -6.96
CA LEU A 666 0.46 -10.40 -8.21
C LEU A 666 -1.01 -10.04 -8.43
N GLY A 667 -1.69 -9.52 -7.39
CA GLY A 667 -3.13 -9.26 -7.38
C GLY A 667 -3.88 -10.42 -6.80
#